data_AF-A0A9P6JXW6-F1
#
_entry.id   AF-A0A9P6JXW6-F1
#
_cell.length_a   1.000
_cell.length_b   1.000
_cell.length_c   1.000
_cell.angle_alpha   90.00
_cell.angle_beta   90.00
_cell.angle_gamma   90.00
#
_symmetry.space_group_name_H-M   'P 1'
#
loop_
_entity.id
_entity.type
_entity.pdbx_description
1 polymer ?
#
loop_
_entity_poly.entity_id
_entity_poly.type
_entity_poly.pdbx_seq_one_letter_code
_entity_poly.pdbx_strand_id
1 'polypeptide(L)'
;MSDSPSPTLLPEIILLIVPLLGQSDLAQCARINKTWHDCCTPLLWKVVQIFRRKHADCLDSPEGLASLVRNAHYTRTFETSCASVAKSFAIRASPPCTNLESLRYQIRGEQSIQFRLEAQRVPVDPLGYSQVLCRLLSQNPGLRSLILGGEWLMNAWDVEDVYGVLNSIPTAELERLEIAFDTPWNERSRIPTAFVGGFDEQDMDPFVALKELVIADCFGGQVADPRFEKWCIKRCASLESIRLKNCGILSLESLARSVFVSCPKLNRLDYISSGEEDDLTFMAVLMMSSEGWKEVQLCGMLNMGPMATRLLMSHASTLEALKCDGWGGEDSTELYPFLCNARRLCRLEGVQDGSGLTYIRELFLNAYMAAMVVNDPWALGDSMEYFQMRIESVPRPDVVCRRNGSPLDDESDGTLPTNMTKRYDVQRFIYTQLSRMTGLRELNLGVPDTVSARHSWHVVEIGELGPFDDPGHNFVREFNYRSLEFSLASGLDLLAGMKELAVLDVRWTAHRIGVEELEWMHANWPKLIKIKGLLSRREWAGDDEGSMTVRAAVDEWIAAHPHGIEVITLIASHLNQHDLAQCLRLSHKWSVFFTQLLWQNVHVDARFHNSIWLGYLLLNKHRIRDLQLSDPQGAHLLALSQRGEGSLRSLSASFQDEATSFLARMDTPRPWTIADYLSEQAANFGNTRALELILTRNWNLRSLTMDESCFRNMDGGDAFSTIMAICPITRLERLELRFGHNPNRPDPPANAQQGPDSFVMADIAAALGDRRELGGLFGFFDVLKELVISGGHCHIDYHRLGFLLRCPNLKWIRLEDIDAIAVASLSVAMGLSCPKLSHLDWKGPPVGQDRDIAILLSASSSGWKEISLPALKNFGTQSFASLMRRVSTTLEVLKVGDWGHTEEDDFLELLCSARNLRRIQGLEDGEFSGLQKEFIVSAYGALYGYTHVKKADQSWALGSSMDFLQLRIVEVPRPDVVYYRFGDSMVHPEDLPEDSGDSLRFKVQRWIYTQLGRLTGLQELVLGVMDLNPEELSKRGFSKDTDPNSIELEEALYHVYPTFNYHTLEFSLESGLELLAGLKKLKVLDVRLTAHRIGVEELDWMHVNWPRLKTIRGLGSKREWAGKAEPRLEVKAAVDAWMAAHPDGIGCYYSETK
;
A
#
# COMPACT_ATOMS: atom_id res chain seq x y z
N MET A 1 -59.69 -4.55 28.95
CA MET A 1 -60.29 -3.57 28.02
C MET A 1 -59.96 -2.16 28.49
N SER A 2 -58.67 -1.87 28.55
CA SER A 2 -58.02 -0.68 29.13
C SER A 2 -56.56 -0.60 28.65
N ASP A 3 -55.93 -1.77 28.46
CA ASP A 3 -55.16 -2.18 27.27
C ASP A 3 -54.24 -1.07 26.72
N SER A 4 -53.10 -0.90 27.39
CA SER A 4 -52.17 0.22 27.34
C SER A 4 -51.38 0.39 26.03
N PRO A 5 -50.98 1.63 25.66
CA PRO A 5 -50.11 1.88 24.51
C PRO A 5 -48.74 1.21 24.70
N SER A 6 -48.31 0.44 23.70
CA SER A 6 -46.93 -0.05 23.61
C SER A 6 -45.95 1.13 23.60
N PRO A 7 -44.85 1.10 24.39
CA PRO A 7 -43.87 2.17 24.44
C PRO A 7 -42.97 2.14 23.19
N THR A 8 -43.53 2.49 22.03
CA THR A 8 -42.75 2.82 20.84
C THR A 8 -41.94 4.08 21.12
N LEU A 9 -40.61 4.00 20.99
CA LEU A 9 -39.71 5.16 21.10
C LEU A 9 -40.18 6.24 20.11
N LEU A 10 -40.22 7.49 20.57
CA LEU A 10 -40.66 8.67 19.80
C LEU A 10 -39.76 8.89 18.57
N PRO A 11 -40.27 9.24 17.36
CA PRO A 11 -39.52 9.55 16.11
C PRO A 11 -38.29 10.47 16.22
N GLU A 12 -38.06 11.11 17.38
CA GLU A 12 -36.94 11.96 17.75
C GLU A 12 -36.08 11.45 18.94
N ILE A 13 -36.41 10.34 19.60
CA ILE A 13 -35.56 9.80 20.69
C ILE A 13 -34.29 9.16 20.17
N ILE A 14 -34.36 8.35 19.14
CA ILE A 14 -34.47 8.71 17.73
C ILE A 14 -33.84 10.10 17.36
N LEU A 15 -32.81 10.47 18.14
CA LEU A 15 -31.73 11.47 17.92
C LEU A 15 -30.37 10.94 18.47
N LEU A 16 -30.41 9.98 19.43
CA LEU A 16 -29.34 9.66 20.38
C LEU A 16 -28.65 8.26 20.32
N ILE A 17 -28.96 7.32 19.41
CA ILE A 17 -28.39 5.93 19.44
C ILE A 17 -27.31 5.64 18.40
N VAL A 18 -27.54 5.87 17.10
CA VAL A 18 -27.73 4.76 16.11
C VAL A 18 -26.66 3.66 16.02
N PRO A 19 -25.36 3.98 15.90
CA PRO A 19 -24.33 3.20 16.56
C PRO A 19 -24.43 3.08 18.10
N LEU A 20 -25.49 2.40 18.54
CA LEU A 20 -25.40 1.27 19.45
C LEU A 20 -25.54 -0.07 18.68
N LEU A 21 -25.75 -0.01 17.35
CA LEU A 21 -25.82 -1.10 16.37
C LEU A 21 -25.42 -0.52 14.99
N GLY A 22 -25.04 -1.34 14.02
CA GLY A 22 -24.70 -0.81 12.69
C GLY A 22 -24.23 -1.83 11.64
N GLN A 23 -23.82 -3.07 11.99
CA GLN A 23 -23.19 -4.03 11.06
C GLN A 23 -23.94 -5.37 10.81
N SER A 24 -24.93 -5.77 11.60
CA SER A 24 -25.75 -7.00 11.32
C SER A 24 -27.24 -6.91 11.71
N ASP A 25 -27.70 -5.70 12.02
CA ASP A 25 -28.70 -5.44 13.04
C ASP A 25 -29.90 -4.67 12.54
N LEU A 26 -29.65 -3.70 11.68
CA LEU A 26 -30.67 -2.73 11.39
C LEU A 26 -31.60 -3.23 10.30
N ALA A 27 -31.29 -4.33 9.58
CA ALA A 27 -32.23 -5.13 8.76
C ALA A 27 -33.33 -5.67 9.64
N GLN A 28 -32.90 -6.05 10.82
CA GLN A 28 -33.78 -6.59 11.82
C GLN A 28 -34.61 -5.44 12.36
N CYS A 29 -33.99 -4.28 12.60
CA CYS A 29 -34.72 -3.07 12.98
C CYS A 29 -35.71 -2.57 11.93
N ALA A 30 -35.34 -2.49 10.64
CA ALA A 30 -36.17 -2.20 9.48
C ALA A 30 -37.46 -3.01 9.43
N ARG A 31 -37.43 -4.21 10.00
CA ARG A 31 -38.53 -5.15 9.99
C ARG A 31 -39.36 -5.09 11.29
N ILE A 32 -39.10 -4.13 12.20
CA ILE A 32 -39.80 -4.04 13.51
C ILE A 32 -41.25 -3.51 13.38
N ASN A 33 -41.52 -2.31 12.83
CA ASN A 33 -42.86 -1.83 12.45
C ASN A 33 -42.80 -0.55 11.61
N LYS A 34 -43.90 -0.08 10.95
CA LYS A 34 -43.97 1.07 10.01
C LYS A 34 -43.47 2.42 10.56
N THR A 35 -44.10 2.95 11.62
CA THR A 35 -43.75 4.28 12.17
C THR A 35 -42.34 4.26 12.78
N TRP A 36 -41.79 3.07 12.99
CA TRP A 36 -40.38 2.77 12.85
C TRP A 36 -39.98 2.79 11.34
N HIS A 37 -40.00 1.70 10.56
CA HIS A 37 -39.90 1.51 9.07
C HIS A 37 -40.37 2.65 8.10
N ASP A 38 -39.89 3.89 8.24
CA ASP A 38 -40.33 5.08 7.47
C ASP A 38 -39.28 6.19 7.38
N CYS A 39 -38.97 6.90 8.47
CA CYS A 39 -38.01 8.02 8.38
C CYS A 39 -36.58 7.51 8.04
N CYS A 40 -36.35 6.21 8.16
CA CYS A 40 -35.16 5.52 7.72
C CYS A 40 -35.39 4.67 6.45
N THR A 41 -36.57 4.71 5.82
CA THR A 41 -36.76 4.22 4.45
C THR A 41 -35.65 4.65 3.51
N PRO A 42 -35.07 5.86 3.69
CA PRO A 42 -33.76 6.23 3.21
C PRO A 42 -32.68 5.31 3.75
N LEU A 43 -32.16 5.57 4.95
CA LEU A 43 -30.92 4.95 5.42
C LEU A 43 -30.89 3.41 5.47
N LEU A 44 -32.02 2.64 5.34
CA LEU A 44 -32.01 1.19 4.93
C LEU A 44 -30.92 0.91 3.94
N TRP A 45 -30.83 1.88 3.07
CA TRP A 45 -30.00 1.95 1.95
C TRP A 45 -29.22 3.31 2.13
N LYS A 46 -27.89 3.33 2.32
CA LYS A 46 -27.05 4.56 2.13
C LYS A 46 -25.60 4.30 1.67
N VAL A 47 -25.03 3.14 1.97
CA VAL A 47 -23.60 2.83 2.00
C VAL A 47 -23.40 1.29 1.80
N VAL A 48 -22.54 0.75 0.90
CA VAL A 48 -22.58 -0.67 0.32
C VAL A 48 -21.30 -1.53 0.29
N GLN A 49 -21.45 -2.87 0.27
CA GLN A 49 -20.39 -3.85 -0.09
C GLN A 49 -20.80 -4.82 -1.23
N ILE A 50 -21.28 -4.35 -2.39
CA ILE A 50 -21.42 -5.21 -3.59
C ILE A 50 -20.08 -5.56 -4.27
N PHE A 51 -18.98 -5.21 -3.59
CA PHE A 51 -17.71 -5.95 -3.60
C PHE A 51 -17.88 -7.48 -3.50
N ARG A 52 -19.01 -7.97 -2.94
CA ARG A 52 -19.37 -9.39 -2.94
C ARG A 52 -20.36 -9.72 -4.04
N ARG A 53 -20.01 -10.72 -4.86
CA ARG A 53 -20.87 -11.30 -5.91
C ARG A 53 -22.29 -11.61 -5.43
N LYS A 54 -22.45 -12.22 -4.25
CA LYS A 54 -23.79 -12.51 -3.67
C LYS A 54 -24.66 -11.27 -3.49
N HIS A 55 -24.08 -10.10 -3.18
CA HIS A 55 -24.85 -8.87 -3.05
C HIS A 55 -25.19 -8.30 -4.44
N ALA A 56 -24.30 -8.40 -5.42
CA ALA A 56 -24.64 -8.13 -6.82
C ALA A 56 -25.81 -9.03 -7.28
N ASP A 57 -25.68 -10.35 -7.17
CA ASP A 57 -26.70 -11.33 -7.56
C ASP A 57 -28.07 -11.07 -6.89
N CYS A 58 -28.08 -10.68 -5.61
CA CYS A 58 -29.30 -10.38 -4.85
C CYS A 58 -30.02 -9.10 -5.31
N LEU A 59 -29.28 -8.17 -5.92
CA LEU A 59 -29.72 -6.78 -6.08
C LEU A 59 -29.83 -6.43 -7.58
N ASP A 60 -29.18 -7.21 -8.45
CA ASP A 60 -29.54 -7.46 -9.86
C ASP A 60 -30.89 -8.20 -10.03
N SER A 61 -31.45 -8.79 -8.96
CA SER A 61 -32.79 -9.38 -9.01
C SER A 61 -33.84 -8.31 -9.36
N PRO A 62 -34.97 -8.65 -10.01
CA PRO A 62 -36.05 -7.70 -10.31
C PRO A 62 -36.60 -6.97 -9.07
N GLU A 63 -36.48 -7.56 -7.89
CA GLU A 63 -36.88 -6.97 -6.61
C GLU A 63 -35.81 -6.03 -6.07
N GLY A 64 -34.53 -6.30 -6.32
CA GLY A 64 -33.47 -5.30 -6.22
C GLY A 64 -33.74 -4.14 -7.17
N LEU A 65 -33.99 -4.45 -8.44
CA LEU A 65 -34.53 -3.61 -9.51
C LEU A 65 -36.01 -3.18 -9.30
N ALA A 66 -36.52 -3.24 -8.07
CA ALA A 66 -37.75 -2.59 -7.60
C ALA A 66 -37.67 -2.09 -6.14
N SER A 67 -36.49 -2.15 -5.51
CA SER A 67 -36.23 -1.75 -4.12
C SER A 67 -35.09 -0.77 -4.01
N LEU A 68 -34.17 -0.89 -4.95
CA LEU A 68 -33.21 0.13 -5.27
C LEU A 68 -33.81 0.99 -6.38
N VAL A 69 -34.36 0.39 -7.46
CA VAL A 69 -35.18 1.10 -8.47
C VAL A 69 -36.53 1.55 -7.87
N ARG A 70 -36.45 2.62 -7.07
CA ARG A 70 -37.36 3.05 -5.99
C ARG A 70 -36.80 4.34 -5.34
N ASN A 71 -35.48 4.37 -5.16
CA ASN A 71 -34.72 5.12 -4.17
C ASN A 71 -34.22 6.48 -4.66
N ALA A 72 -33.66 6.50 -5.86
CA ALA A 72 -33.37 7.62 -6.77
C ALA A 72 -33.02 9.05 -6.29
N HIS A 73 -33.74 9.67 -5.35
CA HIS A 73 -33.98 11.15 -5.24
C HIS A 73 -33.57 12.00 -3.84
N TYR A 74 -33.90 10.86 -3.07
CA TYR A 74 -33.53 10.26 -1.78
C TYR A 74 -32.11 9.70 -1.71
N THR A 75 -31.48 9.47 -2.87
CA THR A 75 -30.06 9.26 -3.16
C THR A 75 -28.98 9.72 -2.17
N ARG A 76 -27.81 9.08 -2.31
CA ARG A 76 -26.47 9.37 -1.77
C ARG A 76 -25.40 8.54 -2.52
N THR A 77 -24.58 7.72 -1.88
CA THR A 77 -23.14 7.58 -2.22
C THR A 77 -22.75 6.14 -2.68
N PHE A 78 -21.81 5.82 -3.61
CA PHE A 78 -21.78 4.52 -4.38
C PHE A 78 -20.42 3.79 -4.75
N GLU A 79 -19.47 3.42 -3.87
CA GLU A 79 -18.35 2.46 -4.24
C GLU A 79 -18.76 1.01 -4.59
N THR A 80 -19.11 0.75 -5.85
CA THR A 80 -19.40 -0.59 -6.35
C THR A 80 -18.20 -1.21 -7.04
N SER A 81 -18.16 -2.54 -7.11
CA SER A 81 -17.28 -3.28 -8.03
C SER A 81 -18.06 -3.99 -9.15
N CYS A 82 -19.37 -3.76 -9.27
CA CYS A 82 -20.28 -4.64 -9.98
C CYS A 82 -20.82 -4.05 -11.30
N ALA A 83 -20.45 -4.72 -12.39
CA ALA A 83 -20.78 -4.39 -13.77
C ALA A 83 -22.28 -4.17 -14.03
N SER A 84 -23.14 -4.98 -13.44
CA SER A 84 -24.59 -5.00 -13.71
C SER A 84 -25.41 -3.97 -12.92
N VAL A 85 -24.78 -3.24 -11.98
CA VAL A 85 -25.48 -2.43 -10.96
C VAL A 85 -25.32 -0.90 -11.10
N ALA A 86 -24.11 -0.33 -11.22
CA ALA A 86 -23.98 1.11 -11.56
C ALA A 86 -24.42 1.40 -13.02
N LYS A 87 -24.59 0.36 -13.82
CA LYS A 87 -25.55 0.29 -14.93
C LYS A 87 -26.92 0.99 -14.71
N SER A 88 -27.42 1.05 -13.47
CA SER A 88 -28.83 1.29 -13.14
C SER A 88 -29.13 2.54 -12.28
N PHE A 89 -28.16 3.36 -11.86
CA PHE A 89 -28.38 4.62 -11.08
C PHE A 89 -28.11 5.92 -11.87
N ALA A 90 -27.91 5.86 -13.19
CA ALA A 90 -28.10 7.02 -14.08
C ALA A 90 -28.82 6.67 -15.38
N ILE A 91 -29.52 5.54 -15.40
CA ILE A 91 -30.35 5.17 -16.53
C ILE A 91 -31.78 4.94 -16.09
N ARG A 92 -32.01 4.34 -14.92
CA ARG A 92 -33.37 3.96 -14.48
C ARG A 92 -34.03 5.09 -13.69
N ALA A 93 -33.82 6.29 -14.22
CA ALA A 93 -34.12 7.61 -13.71
C ALA A 93 -35.61 7.89 -13.55
N SER A 94 -35.99 8.41 -12.38
CA SER A 94 -37.16 9.28 -12.26
C SER A 94 -37.32 9.96 -10.90
N PRO A 95 -37.94 11.17 -10.85
CA PRO A 95 -38.34 12.05 -11.98
C PRO A 95 -37.17 12.89 -12.58
N PRO A 96 -37.30 13.51 -13.77
CA PRO A 96 -36.02 14.82 -14.47
C PRO A 96 -35.34 15.84 -13.51
N CYS A 97 -34.71 15.29 -12.49
CA CYS A 97 -33.28 15.47 -12.21
C CYS A 97 -32.74 16.88 -11.81
N THR A 98 -31.50 17.20 -12.28
CA THR A 98 -30.52 18.24 -11.85
C THR A 98 -29.50 18.00 -10.69
N ASN A 99 -28.91 16.80 -10.46
CA ASN A 99 -27.50 16.44 -10.08
C ASN A 99 -27.11 15.07 -9.37
N LEU A 100 -27.97 14.26 -8.70
CA LEU A 100 -27.71 12.90 -8.07
C LEU A 100 -26.86 12.84 -6.79
N GLU A 101 -25.69 12.18 -6.69
CA GLU A 101 -24.70 12.44 -5.61
C GLU A 101 -23.29 11.92 -5.85
N SER A 102 -23.06 10.63 -5.62
CA SER A 102 -21.74 10.18 -5.19
C SER A 102 -21.65 8.67 -5.39
N LEU A 103 -20.52 8.17 -5.85
CA LEU A 103 -20.37 6.89 -6.55
C LEU A 103 -18.91 6.46 -6.87
N ARG A 104 -18.65 5.23 -7.33
CA ARG A 104 -17.30 4.68 -7.62
C ARG A 104 -17.41 3.32 -8.32
N TYR A 105 -16.68 3.09 -9.40
CA TYR A 105 -16.71 1.82 -10.15
C TYR A 105 -15.43 0.98 -9.97
N GLN A 106 -15.12 0.63 -8.73
CA GLN A 106 -13.90 -0.07 -8.30
C GLN A 106 -13.99 -1.59 -8.58
N ILE A 107 -14.02 -1.96 -9.87
CA ILE A 107 -14.37 -3.28 -10.42
C ILE A 107 -13.29 -4.34 -10.14
N ARG A 108 -13.63 -5.63 -10.22
CA ARG A 108 -12.70 -6.75 -10.04
C ARG A 108 -12.67 -7.68 -11.26
N GLY A 109 -11.47 -8.05 -11.70
CA GLY A 109 -11.22 -8.79 -12.94
C GLY A 109 -11.94 -10.15 -13.10
N GLU A 110 -12.38 -10.81 -12.03
CA GLU A 110 -13.20 -12.04 -12.16
C GLU A 110 -14.56 -11.78 -12.84
N GLN A 111 -15.16 -10.60 -12.66
CA GLN A 111 -16.48 -10.28 -13.22
C GLN A 111 -16.42 -9.84 -14.68
N SER A 112 -15.33 -9.22 -15.12
CA SER A 112 -15.16 -8.75 -16.50
C SER A 112 -14.93 -9.90 -17.49
N ILE A 113 -14.20 -10.94 -17.07
CA ILE A 113 -14.00 -12.16 -17.84
C ILE A 113 -15.36 -12.87 -18.07
N GLN A 114 -16.28 -12.81 -17.10
CA GLN A 114 -17.65 -13.29 -17.33
C GLN A 114 -18.40 -12.41 -18.35
N PHE A 115 -18.37 -11.09 -18.22
CA PHE A 115 -19.03 -10.19 -19.20
C PHE A 115 -18.55 -10.46 -20.63
N ARG A 116 -17.23 -10.58 -20.84
CA ARG A 116 -16.65 -10.92 -22.14
C ARG A 116 -17.21 -12.23 -22.71
N LEU A 117 -17.44 -13.23 -21.87
CA LEU A 117 -18.05 -14.51 -22.23
C LEU A 117 -19.59 -14.47 -22.32
N GLU A 118 -20.23 -13.34 -21.97
CA GLU A 118 -21.69 -13.11 -22.02
C GLU A 118 -22.12 -12.18 -23.14
N ALA A 119 -21.30 -11.19 -23.52
CA ALA A 119 -21.43 -10.50 -24.81
C ALA A 119 -21.41 -11.51 -25.98
N GLN A 120 -20.57 -12.56 -25.87
CA GLN A 120 -20.56 -13.72 -26.79
C GLN A 120 -21.84 -14.59 -26.76
N ARG A 121 -22.91 -14.16 -26.08
CA ARG A 121 -24.23 -14.81 -26.04
C ARG A 121 -25.39 -13.88 -26.42
N VAL A 122 -25.12 -12.59 -26.70
CA VAL A 122 -26.16 -11.53 -26.82
C VAL A 122 -25.89 -10.65 -28.05
N PRO A 123 -26.88 -10.37 -28.92
CA PRO A 123 -26.72 -9.42 -30.02
C PRO A 123 -26.70 -7.96 -29.51
N VAL A 124 -25.87 -7.13 -30.14
CA VAL A 124 -25.63 -5.73 -29.76
C VAL A 124 -26.10 -4.77 -30.87
N ASP A 125 -26.49 -3.56 -30.48
CA ASP A 125 -27.03 -2.48 -31.31
C ASP A 125 -26.05 -1.28 -31.30
N PRO A 126 -25.94 -0.44 -32.34
CA PRO A 126 -24.93 0.63 -32.42
C PRO A 126 -25.30 1.88 -31.60
N LEU A 127 -25.42 1.74 -30.27
CA LEU A 127 -26.05 2.72 -29.37
C LEU A 127 -25.32 2.81 -28.01
N GLY A 128 -24.08 3.32 -28.05
CA GLY A 128 -23.03 3.17 -27.04
C GLY A 128 -23.25 3.64 -25.62
N TYR A 129 -22.41 3.16 -24.69
CA TYR A 129 -22.34 3.76 -23.34
C TYR A 129 -21.73 5.17 -23.41
N SER A 130 -21.10 5.59 -24.52
CA SER A 130 -20.61 6.96 -24.70
C SER A 130 -21.64 8.03 -24.30
N GLN A 131 -22.91 7.87 -24.68
CA GLN A 131 -24.00 8.74 -24.21
C GLN A 131 -24.47 8.40 -22.77
N VAL A 132 -23.50 8.39 -21.85
CA VAL A 132 -23.64 8.31 -20.39
C VAL A 132 -23.59 9.72 -19.83
N LEU A 133 -22.41 10.33 -19.71
CA LEU A 133 -22.24 11.51 -18.86
C LEU A 133 -22.45 12.86 -19.54
N CYS A 134 -22.89 12.90 -20.79
CA CYS A 134 -23.17 14.15 -21.53
C CYS A 134 -24.11 15.12 -20.81
N ARG A 135 -24.81 14.66 -19.76
CA ARG A 135 -26.28 14.68 -19.74
C ARG A 135 -26.91 15.24 -18.45
N LEU A 136 -26.23 16.16 -17.73
CA LEU A 136 -26.88 17.18 -16.85
C LEU A 136 -26.01 18.23 -16.10
N LEU A 137 -24.69 18.12 -16.13
CA LEU A 137 -23.79 18.79 -15.17
C LEU A 137 -23.50 20.25 -15.56
N SER A 138 -24.51 21.14 -15.49
CA SER A 138 -24.34 22.61 -15.46
C SER A 138 -25.58 23.35 -14.93
N GLN A 139 -26.75 22.74 -15.09
CA GLN A 139 -28.06 23.24 -14.67
C GLN A 139 -28.25 23.11 -13.13
N ASN A 140 -27.14 23.14 -12.38
CA ASN A 140 -26.97 22.72 -11.00
C ASN A 140 -25.53 23.05 -10.56
N PRO A 141 -25.27 23.68 -9.39
CA PRO A 141 -23.90 24.02 -8.98
C PRO A 141 -23.52 23.65 -7.52
N GLY A 142 -22.38 22.97 -7.33
CA GLY A 142 -21.71 22.91 -6.02
C GLY A 142 -20.82 21.69 -5.75
N LEU A 143 -20.19 21.08 -6.76
CA LEU A 143 -19.52 19.79 -6.64
C LEU A 143 -18.56 19.72 -5.43
N ARG A 144 -18.35 18.50 -4.93
CA ARG A 144 -17.06 18.15 -4.34
C ARG A 144 -16.34 17.14 -5.22
N SER A 145 -16.90 15.95 -5.48
CA SER A 145 -16.19 14.96 -6.31
C SER A 145 -17.07 14.09 -7.19
N LEU A 146 -16.45 13.40 -8.16
CA LEU A 146 -17.16 12.78 -9.27
C LEU A 146 -16.56 11.40 -9.74
N ILE A 147 -15.67 10.83 -8.91
CA ILE A 147 -14.75 9.66 -9.05
C ILE A 147 -14.55 8.91 -10.38
N LEU A 148 -13.59 9.37 -11.19
CA LEU A 148 -12.79 8.69 -12.24
C LEU A 148 -12.35 7.24 -11.88
N GLY A 149 -12.12 6.34 -12.86
CA GLY A 149 -11.61 4.97 -12.67
C GLY A 149 -12.24 3.85 -13.52
N GLY A 150 -11.90 2.58 -13.23
CA GLY A 150 -12.67 1.34 -13.42
C GLY A 150 -12.21 0.33 -14.47
N GLU A 151 -11.92 -0.91 -14.02
CA GLU A 151 -11.58 -2.13 -14.81
C GLU A 151 -12.30 -2.26 -16.14
N TRP A 152 -13.58 -1.90 -16.19
CA TRP A 152 -14.41 -2.05 -17.37
C TRP A 152 -13.90 -1.30 -18.60
N LEU A 153 -12.78 -0.60 -18.53
CA LEU A 153 -11.94 -0.26 -19.67
C LEU A 153 -11.53 -1.46 -20.54
N MET A 154 -11.32 -2.63 -19.93
CA MET A 154 -10.40 -3.73 -20.30
C MET A 154 -10.27 -4.23 -21.77
N ASN A 155 -11.13 -3.86 -22.72
CA ASN A 155 -10.76 -3.78 -24.14
C ASN A 155 -11.68 -2.81 -24.90
N ALA A 156 -11.10 -1.79 -25.52
CA ALA A 156 -11.80 -0.76 -26.27
C ALA A 156 -11.12 -0.46 -27.63
N TRP A 157 -11.77 0.40 -28.43
CA TRP A 157 -11.68 0.34 -29.89
C TRP A 157 -11.20 1.64 -30.57
N ASP A 158 -11.16 2.73 -29.80
CA ASP A 158 -11.00 4.11 -30.26
C ASP A 158 -10.82 5.03 -29.04
N VAL A 159 -10.42 6.29 -29.24
CA VAL A 159 -10.45 7.38 -28.24
C VAL A 159 -11.24 8.62 -28.72
N GLU A 160 -11.65 8.72 -29.99
CA GLU A 160 -12.37 9.91 -30.47
C GLU A 160 -13.74 10.07 -29.81
N ASP A 161 -14.59 9.03 -29.80
CA ASP A 161 -15.83 8.99 -28.99
C ASP A 161 -15.52 8.80 -27.48
N VAL A 162 -14.37 9.28 -27.00
CA VAL A 162 -13.86 9.06 -25.63
C VAL A 162 -13.23 10.32 -24.99
N TYR A 163 -12.93 11.37 -25.76
CA TYR A 163 -12.24 12.60 -25.32
C TYR A 163 -13.07 13.54 -24.40
N GLY A 164 -13.52 13.02 -23.24
CA GLY A 164 -14.57 13.66 -22.44
C GLY A 164 -14.50 13.37 -20.94
N VAL A 165 -13.49 13.92 -20.24
CA VAL A 165 -13.23 13.59 -18.83
C VAL A 165 -13.40 14.72 -17.79
N LEU A 166 -13.04 16.00 -17.96
CA LEU A 166 -13.15 16.96 -16.80
C LEU A 166 -13.34 18.48 -17.05
N ASN A 167 -13.74 18.98 -18.24
CA ASN A 167 -13.41 20.37 -18.62
C ASN A 167 -13.83 21.55 -17.71
N SER A 168 -15.14 21.82 -17.55
CA SER A 168 -15.66 23.14 -17.13
C SER A 168 -16.28 23.14 -15.73
N ILE A 169 -16.08 24.22 -14.95
CA ILE A 169 -15.91 24.10 -13.48
C ILE A 169 -16.29 25.38 -12.67
N PRO A 170 -17.20 25.34 -11.68
CA PRO A 170 -16.85 26.04 -9.71
C PRO A 170 -15.46 25.96 -9.07
N THR A 171 -15.14 27.07 -8.39
CA THR A 171 -13.77 27.60 -8.24
C THR A 171 -13.59 28.53 -7.04
N ALA A 172 -14.66 28.76 -6.25
CA ALA A 172 -14.62 29.69 -5.12
C ALA A 172 -13.69 29.22 -3.97
N GLU A 173 -14.01 28.11 -3.31
CA GLU A 173 -13.12 27.49 -2.32
C GLU A 173 -13.03 25.95 -2.47
N LEU A 174 -14.18 25.27 -2.52
CA LEU A 174 -14.42 23.83 -2.72
C LEU A 174 -13.62 22.87 -1.81
N GLU A 175 -13.98 21.59 -1.85
CA GLU A 175 -13.23 20.49 -1.25
C GLU A 175 -13.14 19.38 -2.31
N ARG A 176 -11.92 18.99 -2.80
CA ARG A 176 -11.56 17.90 -3.80
C ARG A 176 -10.84 18.35 -5.18
N LEU A 177 -9.64 17.83 -5.67
CA LEU A 177 -9.09 17.63 -7.13
C LEU A 177 -8.03 16.46 -7.46
N GLU A 178 -8.04 15.72 -8.64
CA GLU A 178 -7.35 14.37 -8.98
C GLU A 178 -7.17 13.76 -10.44
N ILE A 179 -6.31 12.69 -10.61
CA ILE A 179 -6.12 11.59 -11.67
C ILE A 179 -5.36 10.25 -11.15
N ALA A 180 -5.79 8.93 -11.17
CA ALA A 180 -5.16 7.65 -10.54
C ALA A 180 -5.81 6.14 -10.52
N PHE A 181 -5.55 5.16 -9.58
CA PHE A 181 -6.00 3.67 -9.41
C PHE A 181 -6.63 3.35 -8.01
N ASP A 182 -7.28 2.18 -7.80
CA ASP A 182 -6.79 1.04 -6.94
C ASP A 182 -7.71 -0.23 -7.00
N THR A 183 -7.26 -1.36 -7.58
CA THR A 183 -8.08 -2.55 -7.96
C THR A 183 -7.21 -3.83 -8.18
N PRO A 184 -7.70 -5.01 -8.69
CA PRO A 184 -6.94 -6.30 -8.63
C PRO A 184 -5.88 -6.64 -9.72
N TRP A 185 -4.60 -6.58 -9.30
CA TRP A 185 -3.36 -7.20 -9.82
C TRP A 185 -3.21 -7.64 -11.29
N ASN A 186 -3.92 -8.67 -11.75
CA ASN A 186 -3.29 -9.99 -11.99
C ASN A 186 -2.24 -10.15 -13.12
N GLU A 187 -2.20 -9.31 -14.16
CA GLU A 187 -1.13 -9.33 -15.18
C GLU A 187 -0.93 -7.90 -15.69
N ARG A 188 0.11 -7.18 -15.20
CA ARG A 188 0.03 -5.71 -14.96
C ARG A 188 -0.27 -5.00 -16.32
N SER A 189 0.06 -5.58 -17.49
CA SER A 189 -0.18 -4.95 -18.79
C SER A 189 -0.21 -5.89 -20.04
N ARG A 190 -1.09 -5.60 -20.98
CA ARG A 190 -0.63 -5.02 -22.26
C ARG A 190 -0.95 -3.52 -22.31
N ILE A 191 -1.52 -3.05 -21.20
CA ILE A 191 -1.90 -1.71 -20.82
C ILE A 191 -0.77 -0.72 -21.12
N PRO A 192 -1.07 0.26 -21.96
CA PRO A 192 -0.47 1.55 -22.03
C PRO A 192 0.08 2.19 -20.77
N THR A 193 1.18 2.88 -21.01
CA THR A 193 1.72 3.98 -20.24
C THR A 193 2.15 5.14 -21.16
N ALA A 194 1.24 5.59 -22.06
CA ALA A 194 1.34 6.67 -23.06
C ALA A 194 0.11 6.98 -23.92
N PHE A 195 0.20 8.15 -24.58
CA PHE A 195 -0.84 8.82 -25.39
C PHE A 195 -0.23 9.96 -26.28
N VAL A 196 -1.03 10.68 -27.08
CA VAL A 196 -0.55 11.73 -28.02
C VAL A 196 -1.51 12.94 -28.19
N GLY A 197 -0.98 14.18 -28.22
CA GLY A 197 -1.74 15.43 -28.45
C GLY A 197 -0.84 16.69 -28.58
N GLY A 198 -1.40 17.85 -28.96
CA GLY A 198 -0.63 19.09 -29.22
C GLY A 198 -1.23 20.40 -28.67
N PHE A 199 -0.39 21.38 -28.30
CA PHE A 199 -0.81 22.65 -27.63
C PHE A 199 0.28 23.75 -27.62
N ASP A 200 -0.08 24.98 -27.20
CA ASP A 200 0.81 25.91 -26.48
C ASP A 200 0.13 26.53 -25.23
N GLU A 201 0.92 26.79 -24.19
CA GLU A 201 0.62 26.57 -22.76
C GLU A 201 -0.70 27.15 -22.15
N GLN A 202 -1.37 28.18 -22.68
CA GLN A 202 -1.84 29.30 -21.83
C GLN A 202 -3.36 29.54 -21.60
N ASP A 203 -4.09 28.70 -20.83
CA ASP A 203 -5.44 29.06 -20.30
C ASP A 203 -5.72 28.61 -18.83
N MET A 204 -6.90 28.89 -18.29
CA MET A 204 -7.58 28.35 -17.09
C MET A 204 -6.99 28.53 -15.67
N ASP A 205 -7.88 29.01 -14.78
CA ASP A 205 -7.85 29.23 -13.31
C ASP A 205 -6.74 30.09 -12.62
N PRO A 206 -7.03 30.70 -11.44
CA PRO A 206 -6.05 31.40 -10.61
C PRO A 206 -5.41 30.49 -9.54
N PHE A 207 -6.14 30.13 -8.48
CA PHE A 207 -5.80 29.10 -7.47
C PHE A 207 -4.57 29.36 -6.56
N VAL A 208 -4.74 29.18 -5.25
CA VAL A 208 -3.73 29.49 -4.20
C VAL A 208 -4.05 28.94 -2.77
N ALA A 209 -5.10 28.13 -2.57
CA ALA A 209 -5.67 27.88 -1.23
C ALA A 209 -6.07 26.41 -0.86
N LEU A 210 -6.19 26.19 0.46
CA LEU A 210 -6.62 24.98 1.20
C LEU A 210 -5.56 23.91 1.61
N LYS A 211 -5.77 22.58 1.41
CA LYS A 211 -5.41 21.57 2.46
C LYS A 211 -4.71 20.22 2.06
N GLU A 212 -5.26 19.04 2.41
CA GLU A 212 -4.43 17.84 2.72
C GLU A 212 -4.37 16.68 1.68
N LEU A 213 -5.38 15.81 1.52
CA LEU A 213 -5.42 14.49 0.83
C LEU A 213 -4.73 13.33 1.57
N VAL A 214 -4.91 12.08 1.12
CA VAL A 214 -4.48 10.85 1.83
C VAL A 214 -2.97 10.54 1.74
N ILE A 215 -2.37 9.58 1.01
CA ILE A 215 -2.68 8.71 -0.16
C ILE A 215 -2.49 7.22 0.23
N ALA A 216 -2.55 6.31 -0.74
CA ALA A 216 -2.11 4.92 -0.68
C ALA A 216 -1.45 4.50 -2.02
N ASP A 217 -0.62 3.44 -1.99
CA ASP A 217 -0.04 2.65 -3.11
C ASP A 217 0.82 3.36 -4.19
N CYS A 218 1.88 2.68 -4.69
CA CYS A 218 2.67 3.14 -5.86
C CYS A 218 3.36 2.01 -6.72
N PHE A 219 2.61 1.00 -7.14
CA PHE A 219 2.99 -0.08 -8.08
C PHE A 219 3.07 0.21 -9.62
N GLY A 220 3.32 1.42 -10.16
CA GLY A 220 2.91 1.79 -11.56
C GLY A 220 3.89 2.45 -12.57
N GLY A 221 3.46 3.34 -13.49
CA GLY A 221 4.27 3.99 -14.55
C GLY A 221 3.97 5.47 -14.96
N GLN A 222 2.70 5.90 -14.97
CA GLN A 222 2.15 6.90 -15.92
C GLN A 222 2.03 8.34 -15.39
N VAL A 223 2.80 9.33 -15.86
CA VAL A 223 2.60 10.71 -15.33
C VAL A 223 2.93 11.99 -16.11
N ALA A 224 3.53 11.94 -17.31
CA ALA A 224 3.85 13.16 -18.06
C ALA A 224 3.54 13.04 -19.58
N ASP A 225 4.19 13.87 -20.41
CA ASP A 225 3.91 14.11 -21.83
C ASP A 225 2.59 14.88 -22.08
N PRO A 226 2.68 16.05 -22.74
CA PRO A 226 3.02 17.14 -21.85
C PRO A 226 1.84 18.04 -21.46
N ARG A 227 0.59 17.57 -21.66
CA ARG A 227 -0.64 18.13 -21.04
C ARG A 227 -0.52 17.94 -19.53
N PHE A 228 -0.18 16.70 -19.17
CA PHE A 228 0.72 16.45 -18.05
C PHE A 228 2.13 16.98 -18.36
N GLU A 229 2.36 18.28 -18.07
CA GLU A 229 3.64 18.89 -17.64
C GLU A 229 4.31 20.02 -18.50
N LYS A 230 4.11 21.31 -18.12
CA LYS A 230 4.88 22.59 -18.37
C LYS A 230 4.35 23.90 -17.66
N TRP A 231 3.05 24.23 -17.77
CA TRP A 231 2.16 25.14 -16.96
C TRP A 231 2.43 26.61 -16.63
N CYS A 232 1.28 27.18 -16.28
CA CYS A 232 0.93 28.19 -15.28
C CYS A 232 1.71 28.27 -13.96
N ILE A 233 2.64 27.36 -13.62
CA ILE A 233 3.10 27.03 -12.24
C ILE A 233 3.63 28.22 -11.42
N LYS A 234 3.88 29.34 -12.10
CA LYS A 234 3.75 30.73 -11.60
C LYS A 234 2.59 30.96 -10.59
N ARG A 235 1.52 30.15 -10.60
CA ARG A 235 0.50 30.00 -9.54
C ARG A 235 0.21 28.52 -9.23
N CYS A 236 0.61 28.05 -8.05
CA CYS A 236 0.42 26.69 -7.51
C CYS A 236 0.84 26.67 -6.02
N ALA A 237 0.03 26.16 -5.07
CA ALA A 237 0.38 26.39 -3.65
C ALA A 237 -0.02 25.41 -2.51
N SER A 238 -1.23 24.83 -2.43
CA SER A 238 -1.80 24.48 -1.10
C SER A 238 -1.77 23.03 -0.61
N LEU A 239 -0.71 22.30 -0.93
CA LEU A 239 -0.58 20.85 -0.67
C LEU A 239 0.13 20.50 0.65
N GLU A 240 -0.55 19.89 1.63
CA GLU A 240 -0.02 19.81 3.01
C GLU A 240 0.62 18.49 3.46
N SER A 241 -0.13 17.40 3.70
CA SER A 241 0.38 16.18 4.38
C SER A 241 0.05 14.86 3.64
N ILE A 242 0.97 13.89 3.61
CA ILE A 242 0.87 12.64 2.81
C ILE A 242 0.84 11.36 3.69
N ARG A 243 0.31 10.27 3.12
CA ARG A 243 0.39 8.82 3.47
C ARG A 243 0.53 7.97 2.20
N LEU A 244 0.95 6.70 2.28
CA LEU A 244 1.12 5.80 1.11
C LEU A 244 1.05 4.31 1.45
N LYS A 245 1.20 3.46 0.42
CA LYS A 245 1.58 2.03 0.49
C LYS A 245 2.46 1.62 -0.71
N ASN A 246 2.83 0.33 -0.79
CA ASN A 246 3.25 -0.41 -2.00
C ASN A 246 4.11 0.37 -3.04
N CYS A 247 5.33 0.81 -2.74
CA CYS A 247 6.11 1.70 -3.60
C CYS A 247 7.04 1.02 -4.66
N GLY A 248 7.77 1.84 -5.44
CA GLY A 248 8.65 1.56 -6.59
C GLY A 248 8.88 2.87 -7.37
N ILE A 249 9.97 3.10 -8.14
CA ILE A 249 10.69 4.42 -8.24
C ILE A 249 11.23 4.99 -9.64
N LEU A 250 10.40 5.32 -10.69
CA LEU A 250 10.60 6.37 -11.78
C LEU A 250 9.45 7.42 -12.18
N SER A 251 9.06 8.38 -11.35
CA SER A 251 8.29 9.58 -11.65
C SER A 251 8.48 10.78 -10.67
N LEU A 252 8.58 10.56 -9.35
CA LEU A 252 8.78 11.58 -8.28
C LEU A 252 9.57 12.84 -8.60
N GLU A 253 10.73 12.85 -9.26
CA GLU A 253 11.45 14.12 -9.46
C GLU A 253 10.89 14.99 -10.60
N SER A 254 9.75 14.64 -11.20
CA SER A 254 8.85 15.66 -11.73
C SER A 254 8.21 16.43 -10.57
N LEU A 255 7.62 15.72 -9.61
CA LEU A 255 7.16 16.22 -8.32
C LEU A 255 8.28 16.79 -7.46
N ALA A 256 9.02 16.04 -6.64
CA ALA A 256 9.79 16.54 -5.49
C ALA A 256 10.66 17.74 -5.83
N ARG A 257 11.29 17.65 -7.01
CA ARG A 257 11.92 18.77 -7.70
C ARG A 257 10.97 19.97 -7.80
N SER A 258 9.94 19.92 -8.63
CA SER A 258 9.01 21.04 -8.78
C SER A 258 7.97 21.21 -7.64
N VAL A 259 8.08 20.42 -6.56
CA VAL A 259 7.38 20.54 -5.27
C VAL A 259 8.17 21.44 -4.34
N PHE A 260 9.50 21.32 -4.31
CA PHE A 260 10.39 22.36 -3.77
C PHE A 260 10.16 23.69 -4.52
N VAL A 261 9.70 23.62 -5.78
CA VAL A 261 9.31 24.80 -6.58
C VAL A 261 7.90 25.33 -6.26
N SER A 262 7.00 24.59 -5.61
CA SER A 262 5.58 25.03 -5.50
C SER A 262 4.80 24.55 -4.26
N CYS A 263 5.50 24.07 -3.23
CA CYS A 263 4.90 23.61 -1.96
C CYS A 263 5.67 24.07 -0.71
N PRO A 264 5.76 25.38 -0.42
CA PRO A 264 6.11 25.91 0.91
C PRO A 264 5.00 25.67 1.96
N LYS A 265 4.39 24.47 1.90
CA LYS A 265 3.35 23.93 2.78
C LYS A 265 3.44 22.40 2.95
N LEU A 266 4.27 21.68 2.17
CA LEU A 266 4.37 20.21 2.26
C LEU A 266 5.17 19.80 3.52
N ASN A 267 4.48 19.24 4.52
CA ASN A 267 5.01 19.14 5.89
C ASN A 267 4.84 17.77 6.60
N ARG A 268 4.03 16.83 6.07
CA ARG A 268 4.07 15.42 6.49
C ARG A 268 4.21 14.47 5.31
N LEU A 269 4.82 13.31 5.56
CA LEU A 269 5.11 12.21 4.65
C LEU A 269 4.73 10.87 5.33
N ASP A 270 4.35 9.85 4.57
CA ASP A 270 4.15 8.49 5.07
C ASP A 270 4.25 7.47 3.90
N TYR A 271 4.71 6.24 4.18
CA TYR A 271 5.16 5.18 3.23
C TYR A 271 4.75 3.76 3.70
N ILE A 272 4.51 2.83 2.77
CA ILE A 272 4.72 1.36 2.90
C ILE A 272 5.33 0.88 1.55
N SER A 273 6.00 -0.28 1.49
CA SER A 273 6.41 -0.93 0.23
C SER A 273 6.40 -2.47 0.31
N SER A 274 6.26 -3.17 -0.81
CA SER A 274 6.44 -4.64 -0.89
C SER A 274 7.91 -5.07 -1.03
N GLY A 275 8.82 -4.10 -1.12
CA GLY A 275 10.25 -4.36 -1.29
C GLY A 275 11.07 -3.18 -0.82
N GLU A 276 12.27 -3.45 -0.29
CA GLU A 276 13.19 -2.37 0.11
C GLU A 276 13.83 -1.63 -1.06
N GLU A 277 14.61 -0.64 -0.71
CA GLU A 277 14.64 0.68 -1.29
C GLU A 277 15.78 1.38 -0.51
N ASP A 278 16.99 1.59 -1.02
CA ASP A 278 18.18 1.87 -0.17
C ASP A 278 18.14 3.11 0.77
N ASP A 279 18.21 4.29 0.15
CA ASP A 279 18.86 5.46 0.74
C ASP A 279 18.59 6.69 -0.16
N LEU A 280 18.81 6.57 -1.48
CA LEU A 280 18.72 7.71 -2.41
C LEU A 280 17.31 8.26 -2.61
N THR A 281 16.26 7.43 -2.64
CA THR A 281 14.90 7.97 -2.74
C THR A 281 14.26 8.18 -1.39
N PHE A 282 14.68 7.50 -0.32
CA PHE A 282 14.32 8.00 1.00
C PHE A 282 14.90 9.41 1.20
N MET A 283 16.12 9.66 0.72
CA MET A 283 16.68 11.00 0.61
C MET A 283 15.82 11.90 -0.30
N ALA A 284 15.47 11.50 -1.53
CA ALA A 284 14.72 12.37 -2.45
C ALA A 284 13.24 12.59 -2.10
N VAL A 285 12.62 11.64 -1.43
CA VAL A 285 11.27 11.76 -0.85
C VAL A 285 11.33 12.76 0.32
N LEU A 286 12.36 12.70 1.18
CA LEU A 286 12.57 13.72 2.20
C LEU A 286 12.90 15.09 1.58
N MET A 287 13.56 15.15 0.42
CA MET A 287 13.73 16.39 -0.37
C MET A 287 12.41 16.96 -0.94
N MET A 288 11.25 16.30 -0.77
CA MET A 288 9.96 16.93 -1.09
C MET A 288 9.63 18.14 -0.19
N SER A 289 10.25 18.33 0.97
CA SER A 289 9.98 19.50 1.83
C SER A 289 11.12 20.50 1.84
N SER A 290 10.86 21.71 1.35
CA SER A 290 11.75 22.86 1.48
C SER A 290 11.77 23.47 2.89
N GLU A 291 10.72 23.23 3.69
CA GLU A 291 10.52 23.80 5.03
C GLU A 291 10.80 22.80 6.16
N GLY A 292 11.01 21.52 5.83
CA GLY A 292 11.26 20.42 6.76
C GLY A 292 10.00 19.65 7.19
N TRP A 293 10.20 18.40 7.61
CA TRP A 293 9.13 17.49 7.98
C TRP A 293 8.70 17.64 9.44
N LYS A 294 7.40 17.56 9.67
CA LYS A 294 6.77 17.36 10.98
C LYS A 294 6.47 15.89 11.25
N GLU A 295 5.97 15.15 10.28
CA GLU A 295 5.72 13.71 10.44
C GLU A 295 6.25 12.92 9.24
N VAL A 296 6.84 11.75 9.53
CA VAL A 296 7.38 10.81 8.54
C VAL A 296 6.99 9.38 8.97
N GLN A 297 6.23 8.65 8.15
CA GLN A 297 6.23 7.18 8.15
C GLN A 297 7.10 6.66 7.00
N LEU A 298 7.85 5.58 7.24
CA LEU A 298 8.63 4.84 6.25
C LEU A 298 8.48 3.33 6.53
N CYS A 299 7.40 2.72 6.04
CA CYS A 299 7.17 1.28 6.13
C CYS A 299 7.55 0.54 4.84
N GLY A 300 7.66 -0.79 4.91
CA GLY A 300 8.38 -1.61 3.91
C GLY A 300 9.90 -1.59 4.13
N MET A 301 10.36 -1.08 5.29
CA MET A 301 11.77 -0.87 5.59
C MET A 301 12.43 -2.15 6.12
N LEU A 302 12.90 -2.99 5.19
CA LEU A 302 13.94 -3.97 5.51
C LEU A 302 15.24 -3.27 5.94
N ASN A 303 15.41 -1.95 5.70
CA ASN A 303 16.42 -1.04 6.28
C ASN A 303 16.14 0.47 5.93
N MET A 304 16.96 1.38 6.49
CA MET A 304 17.12 2.80 6.11
C MET A 304 18.61 3.15 6.04
N GLY A 305 19.16 3.51 4.88
CA GLY A 305 20.60 3.76 4.76
C GLY A 305 21.15 5.05 5.42
N PRO A 306 22.48 5.27 5.41
CA PRO A 306 23.11 6.44 6.03
C PRO A 306 22.81 7.80 5.35
N MET A 307 22.54 7.86 4.05
CA MET A 307 22.26 9.14 3.37
C MET A 307 20.87 9.68 3.73
N ALA A 308 19.86 8.82 3.74
CA ALA A 308 18.53 9.05 4.24
C ALA A 308 18.54 9.34 5.74
N THR A 309 19.31 8.57 6.53
CA THR A 309 19.50 8.83 7.97
C THR A 309 20.08 10.22 8.22
N ARG A 310 21.09 10.65 7.46
CA ARG A 310 21.68 12.00 7.56
C ARG A 310 20.73 13.10 7.11
N LEU A 311 19.95 12.89 6.05
CA LEU A 311 18.96 13.88 5.64
C LEU A 311 17.83 13.98 6.68
N LEU A 312 17.37 12.85 7.22
CA LEU A 312 16.41 12.79 8.34
C LEU A 312 16.96 13.48 9.60
N MET A 313 18.26 13.35 9.90
CA MET A 313 18.93 14.09 10.97
C MET A 313 18.90 15.61 10.78
N SER A 314 18.92 16.14 9.54
CA SER A 314 18.74 17.58 9.32
C SER A 314 17.29 18.01 9.68
N HIS A 315 16.32 17.17 9.33
CA HIS A 315 14.91 17.36 9.68
C HIS A 315 14.61 17.07 11.17
N ALA A 316 15.53 16.51 11.95
CA ALA A 316 15.36 16.29 13.40
C ALA A 316 15.04 17.58 14.17
N SER A 317 15.43 18.72 13.58
CA SER A 317 15.11 20.09 14.04
C SER A 317 13.62 20.48 13.89
N THR A 318 12.88 19.83 12.99
CA THR A 318 11.45 20.08 12.71
C THR A 318 10.54 18.90 13.08
N LEU A 319 11.08 17.68 13.14
CA LEU A 319 10.33 16.42 13.22
C LEU A 319 9.63 16.22 14.58
N GLU A 320 8.32 16.00 14.52
CA GLU A 320 7.41 15.76 15.65
C GLU A 320 7.06 14.27 15.77
N ALA A 321 6.84 13.55 14.65
CA ALA A 321 6.63 12.10 14.67
C ALA A 321 7.46 11.35 13.61
N LEU A 322 8.06 10.23 14.03
CA LEU A 322 8.76 9.29 13.16
C LEU A 322 8.23 7.88 13.37
N LYS A 323 7.89 7.22 12.26
CA LYS A 323 7.51 5.81 12.22
C LYS A 323 8.32 5.12 11.12
N CYS A 324 9.11 4.10 11.46
CA CYS A 324 9.96 3.40 10.49
C CYS A 324 10.25 1.97 10.98
N ASP A 325 10.21 0.98 10.09
CA ASP A 325 10.25 -0.42 10.52
C ASP A 325 11.64 -0.82 11.03
N GLY A 326 12.66 -0.60 10.20
CA GLY A 326 14.06 -0.92 10.46
C GLY A 326 15.01 0.24 10.20
N TRP A 327 16.09 0.32 10.97
CA TRP A 327 17.11 1.37 10.87
C TRP A 327 18.42 0.78 10.35
N GLY A 328 18.83 1.18 9.15
CA GLY A 328 19.84 0.47 8.34
C GLY A 328 21.26 0.91 8.59
N GLY A 329 21.75 0.63 9.80
CA GLY A 329 23.17 0.61 10.10
C GLY A 329 23.49 -0.56 11.01
N GLU A 330 24.41 -1.41 10.57
CA GLU A 330 24.89 -2.62 11.25
C GLU A 330 25.20 -2.33 12.73
N ASP A 331 25.90 -1.23 12.98
CA ASP A 331 26.36 -0.83 14.31
C ASP A 331 25.36 0.06 15.07
N SER A 332 24.19 0.40 14.49
CA SER A 332 23.21 1.40 14.99
C SER A 332 23.78 2.81 15.25
N THR A 333 24.98 3.12 14.74
CA THR A 333 25.79 4.29 15.14
C THR A 333 25.22 5.66 14.77
N GLU A 334 24.40 5.77 13.71
CA GLU A 334 23.76 7.05 13.34
C GLU A 334 22.41 7.31 14.04
N LEU A 335 21.79 6.28 14.65
CA LEU A 335 20.56 6.44 15.44
C LEU A 335 20.79 7.26 16.71
N TYR A 336 21.91 7.03 17.41
CA TYR A 336 22.21 7.77 18.64
C TYR A 336 22.41 9.30 18.39
N PRO A 337 23.22 9.74 17.39
CA PRO A 337 23.27 11.15 16.98
C PRO A 337 21.91 11.73 16.60
N PHE A 338 21.02 10.96 15.97
CA PHE A 338 19.65 11.40 15.71
C PHE A 338 18.87 11.66 17.01
N LEU A 339 18.88 10.72 17.97
CA LEU A 339 18.23 10.90 19.29
C LEU A 339 18.81 12.09 20.08
N CYS A 340 20.06 12.47 19.84
CA CYS A 340 20.70 13.65 20.44
C CYS A 340 20.37 14.99 19.73
N ASN A 341 19.75 14.95 18.55
CA ASN A 341 19.35 16.15 17.80
C ASN A 341 17.83 16.33 17.68
N ALA A 342 17.04 15.27 17.84
CA ALA A 342 15.58 15.24 17.65
C ALA A 342 14.75 15.89 18.78
N ARG A 343 15.01 17.17 19.08
CA ARG A 343 14.42 17.94 20.20
C ARG A 343 12.90 18.17 20.16
N ARG A 344 12.24 17.84 19.05
CA ARG A 344 10.78 18.00 18.88
C ARG A 344 10.04 16.68 18.77
N LEU A 345 10.77 15.56 18.76
CA LEU A 345 10.19 14.25 18.50
C LEU A 345 9.33 13.82 19.69
N CYS A 346 8.02 13.80 19.48
CA CYS A 346 7.03 13.36 20.46
C CYS A 346 6.58 11.90 20.25
N ARG A 347 6.84 11.33 19.07
CA ARG A 347 6.53 9.92 18.76
C ARG A 347 7.65 9.27 17.94
N LEU A 348 8.20 8.18 18.47
CA LEU A 348 9.11 7.27 17.76
C LEU A 348 8.49 5.86 17.75
N GLU A 349 8.17 5.35 16.56
CA GLU A 349 7.52 4.04 16.37
C GLU A 349 8.35 3.13 15.46
N GLY A 350 9.11 2.21 16.07
CA GLY A 350 9.66 1.03 15.40
C GLY A 350 8.54 0.05 15.05
N VAL A 351 8.35 -0.26 13.77
CA VAL A 351 7.09 -0.86 13.30
C VAL A 351 7.11 -2.37 13.31
N GLN A 352 5.92 -2.96 13.48
CA GLN A 352 5.64 -4.36 13.28
C GLN A 352 4.60 -4.51 12.16
N ASP A 353 5.05 -4.69 10.91
CA ASP A 353 4.12 -4.96 9.80
C ASP A 353 3.63 -6.41 9.86
N GLY A 354 2.32 -6.59 9.70
CA GLY A 354 1.66 -7.89 9.63
C GLY A 354 1.75 -8.55 8.25
N SER A 355 2.37 -7.90 7.26
CA SER A 355 2.56 -8.40 5.89
C SER A 355 3.39 -9.69 5.78
N GLY A 356 4.10 -10.11 6.83
CA GLY A 356 4.76 -11.41 6.91
C GLY A 356 6.03 -11.54 6.05
N LEU A 357 6.53 -10.44 5.50
CA LEU A 357 7.84 -10.34 4.87
C LEU A 357 8.94 -10.62 5.92
N THR A 358 9.91 -11.48 5.60
CA THR A 358 10.70 -12.20 6.63
C THR A 358 11.94 -11.50 7.16
N TYR A 359 12.41 -10.43 6.52
CA TYR A 359 13.75 -9.87 6.81
C TYR A 359 13.74 -8.40 7.28
N ILE A 360 12.61 -7.93 7.82
CA ILE A 360 12.53 -6.62 8.50
C ILE A 360 13.30 -6.73 9.82
N ARG A 361 14.51 -6.19 9.85
CA ARG A 361 15.27 -6.02 11.09
C ARG A 361 14.72 -4.77 11.78
N GLU A 362 14.07 -4.96 12.92
CA GLU A 362 13.33 -3.90 13.61
C GLU A 362 14.26 -2.82 14.20
N LEU A 363 13.71 -1.62 14.43
CA LEU A 363 14.41 -0.51 15.08
C LEU A 363 15.00 -0.93 16.44
N PHE A 364 16.34 -1.07 16.47
CA PHE A 364 17.08 -1.47 17.67
C PHE A 364 18.21 -0.48 18.01
N LEU A 365 18.51 -0.37 19.31
CA LEU A 365 19.68 0.33 19.83
C LEU A 365 20.63 -0.66 20.50
N ASN A 366 21.90 -0.66 20.09
CA ASN A 366 22.95 -1.34 20.82
C ASN A 366 23.34 -0.53 22.07
N ALA A 367 22.95 -1.02 23.25
CA ALA A 367 23.17 -0.33 24.52
C ALA A 367 24.65 -0.17 24.89
N TYR A 368 25.48 -1.15 24.52
CA TYR A 368 26.92 -1.11 24.77
C TYR A 368 27.60 -0.02 23.94
N MET A 369 27.28 0.09 22.65
CA MET A 369 27.79 1.16 21.79
C MET A 369 27.31 2.54 22.25
N ALA A 370 26.04 2.66 22.67
CA ALA A 370 25.51 3.91 23.23
C ALA A 370 26.26 4.33 24.52
N ALA A 371 26.67 3.39 25.36
CA ALA A 371 27.43 3.66 26.59
C ALA A 371 28.94 3.89 26.35
N MET A 372 29.52 3.29 25.30
CA MET A 372 30.96 3.37 25.00
C MET A 372 31.36 4.57 24.14
N VAL A 373 30.52 4.97 23.17
CA VAL A 373 30.93 5.91 22.11
C VAL A 373 30.65 7.37 22.46
N VAL A 374 29.58 7.68 23.21
CA VAL A 374 29.18 9.07 23.51
C VAL A 374 28.52 9.20 24.89
N ASN A 375 28.94 10.19 25.68
CA ASN A 375 28.39 10.49 27.01
C ASN A 375 27.19 11.47 26.99
N ASP A 376 26.69 11.84 25.81
CA ASP A 376 25.74 12.94 25.67
C ASP A 376 24.30 12.56 26.10
N PRO A 377 23.45 13.54 26.47
CA PRO A 377 22.04 13.28 26.71
C PRO A 377 21.26 13.12 25.41
N TRP A 378 20.38 12.11 25.34
CA TRP A 378 19.32 12.13 24.34
C TRP A 378 18.49 13.41 24.50
N ALA A 379 18.22 14.09 23.40
CA ALA A 379 17.61 15.41 23.40
C ALA A 379 16.07 15.37 23.31
N LEU A 380 15.48 14.18 23.42
CA LEU A 380 14.05 13.90 23.30
C LEU A 380 13.21 14.58 24.40
N GLY A 381 13.81 14.76 25.59
CA GLY A 381 13.27 15.53 26.71
C GLY A 381 11.84 15.18 27.11
N ASP A 382 11.17 16.15 27.69
CA ASP A 382 9.79 16.10 28.19
C ASP A 382 8.73 16.15 27.07
N SER A 383 9.11 16.31 25.80
CA SER A 383 8.21 16.25 24.65
C SER A 383 7.87 14.84 24.16
N MET A 384 8.67 13.82 24.50
CA MET A 384 8.42 12.44 24.04
C MET A 384 7.20 11.83 24.73
N GLU A 385 6.14 11.51 23.96
CA GLU A 385 4.90 10.87 24.44
C GLU A 385 4.86 9.35 24.13
N TYR A 386 5.46 8.89 23.03
CA TYR A 386 5.42 7.49 22.59
C TYR A 386 6.79 7.03 22.10
N PHE A 387 7.32 5.95 22.68
CA PHE A 387 8.66 5.42 22.37
C PHE A 387 8.61 3.91 22.22
N GLN A 388 8.72 3.43 20.97
CA GLN A 388 8.84 2.02 20.63
C GLN A 388 10.17 1.74 19.94
N MET A 389 11.05 0.99 20.61
CA MET A 389 12.38 0.63 20.13
C MET A 389 12.91 -0.58 20.91
N ARG A 390 13.48 -1.56 20.20
CA ARG A 390 14.17 -2.70 20.84
C ARG A 390 15.51 -2.22 21.40
N ILE A 391 15.87 -2.63 22.61
CA ILE A 391 17.20 -2.35 23.17
C ILE A 391 17.92 -3.69 23.30
N GLU A 392 19.10 -3.77 22.68
CA GLU A 392 19.91 -4.99 22.59
C GLU A 392 21.32 -4.78 23.14
N SER A 393 22.05 -5.89 23.27
CA SER A 393 23.40 -5.93 23.83
C SER A 393 23.46 -5.29 25.22
N VAL A 394 22.35 -5.37 25.96
CA VAL A 394 22.31 -5.09 27.39
C VAL A 394 22.83 -6.34 28.10
N PRO A 395 23.99 -6.28 28.76
CA PRO A 395 24.54 -7.44 29.45
C PRO A 395 23.72 -7.75 30.71
N ARG A 396 23.20 -8.97 30.80
CA ARG A 396 22.35 -9.41 31.90
C ARG A 396 23.13 -10.27 32.92
N PRO A 397 23.14 -9.89 34.21
CA PRO A 397 23.83 -10.64 35.26
C PRO A 397 22.98 -11.75 35.88
N ASP A 398 21.66 -11.66 35.78
CA ASP A 398 20.67 -12.63 36.27
C ASP A 398 20.43 -13.79 35.29
N VAL A 399 20.62 -13.57 33.99
CA VAL A 399 20.46 -14.60 32.96
C VAL A 399 21.83 -15.12 32.53
N VAL A 400 22.17 -16.34 32.95
CA VAL A 400 23.45 -17.01 32.61
C VAL A 400 23.31 -18.06 31.50
N CYS A 401 22.09 -18.56 31.27
CA CYS A 401 21.78 -19.56 30.27
C CYS A 401 20.49 -19.21 29.53
N ARG A 402 20.39 -19.56 28.24
CA ARG A 402 19.12 -19.61 27.50
C ARG A 402 18.25 -20.73 28.11
N ARG A 403 16.94 -20.70 27.82
CA ARG A 403 15.97 -21.66 28.39
C ARG A 403 16.24 -23.14 28.11
N ASN A 404 16.91 -23.45 27.00
CA ASN A 404 17.34 -24.81 26.65
C ASN A 404 18.56 -25.30 27.47
N GLY A 405 19.05 -24.51 28.43
CA GLY A 405 20.22 -24.83 29.25
C GLY A 405 21.57 -24.47 28.61
N SER A 406 21.59 -23.99 27.37
CA SER A 406 22.83 -23.47 26.76
C SER A 406 23.28 -22.18 27.46
N PRO A 407 24.58 -21.93 27.66
CA PRO A 407 25.07 -20.65 28.15
C PRO A 407 24.65 -19.51 27.21
N LEU A 408 24.47 -18.30 27.76
CA LEU A 408 24.17 -17.11 26.95
C LEU A 408 25.39 -16.56 26.20
N ASP A 409 26.57 -16.90 26.68
CA ASP A 409 27.85 -16.54 26.11
C ASP A 409 28.37 -17.71 25.27
N ASP A 410 28.24 -17.62 23.94
CA ASP A 410 29.30 -18.12 23.09
C ASP A 410 30.47 -17.13 23.24
N GLU A 411 31.57 -17.57 23.84
CA GLU A 411 32.73 -16.71 24.13
C GLU A 411 33.41 -16.13 22.87
N SER A 412 32.97 -16.54 21.67
CA SER A 412 33.32 -15.93 20.38
C SER A 412 32.80 -14.50 20.22
N ASP A 413 31.79 -14.08 20.98
CA ASP A 413 31.26 -12.71 21.03
C ASP A 413 32.39 -11.68 21.24
N GLY A 414 33.28 -11.93 22.20
CA GLY A 414 34.48 -11.15 22.49
C GLY A 414 34.27 -9.68 22.91
N THR A 415 33.06 -9.12 22.78
CA THR A 415 32.78 -7.69 22.99
C THR A 415 32.21 -7.36 24.37
N LEU A 416 31.55 -8.32 25.02
CA LEU A 416 30.91 -8.10 26.31
C LEU A 416 31.91 -8.08 27.48
N PRO A 417 31.84 -7.09 28.40
CA PRO A 417 32.70 -7.06 29.57
C PRO A 417 32.37 -8.19 30.55
N THR A 418 33.38 -9.01 30.86
CA THR A 418 33.34 -10.07 31.88
C THR A 418 33.20 -9.56 33.32
N ASN A 419 33.40 -8.25 33.54
CA ASN A 419 33.21 -7.62 34.86
C ASN A 419 31.73 -7.26 35.09
N MET A 420 31.09 -7.93 36.03
CA MET A 420 29.70 -7.71 36.47
C MET A 420 29.36 -6.25 36.79
N THR A 421 30.30 -5.46 37.33
CA THR A 421 30.07 -4.03 37.63
C THR A 421 29.75 -3.25 36.36
N LYS A 422 30.53 -3.47 35.29
CA LYS A 422 30.32 -2.84 33.98
C LYS A 422 29.01 -3.26 33.34
N ARG A 423 28.47 -4.44 33.68
CA ARG A 423 27.16 -4.90 33.18
C ARG A 423 26.04 -4.00 33.71
N TYR A 424 26.04 -3.71 35.01
CA TYR A 424 25.09 -2.78 35.63
C TYR A 424 25.29 -1.32 35.19
N ASP A 425 26.52 -0.87 34.95
CA ASP A 425 26.78 0.50 34.48
C ASP A 425 26.06 0.81 33.15
N VAL A 426 26.06 -0.15 32.21
CA VAL A 426 25.32 -0.04 30.92
C VAL A 426 23.80 0.02 31.16
N GLN A 427 23.27 -0.81 32.05
CA GLN A 427 21.83 -0.78 32.38
C GLN A 427 21.43 0.59 32.98
N ARG A 428 22.17 1.07 33.99
CA ARG A 428 21.91 2.36 34.64
C ARG A 428 22.11 3.54 33.69
N PHE A 429 23.02 3.46 32.71
CA PHE A 429 23.14 4.47 31.65
C PHE A 429 21.86 4.55 30.80
N ILE A 430 21.36 3.42 30.30
CA ILE A 430 20.13 3.41 29.49
C ILE A 430 18.91 3.87 30.31
N TYR A 431 18.78 3.40 31.55
CA TYR A 431 17.74 3.91 32.46
C TYR A 431 17.86 5.42 32.71
N THR A 432 19.08 5.96 32.84
CA THR A 432 19.30 7.41 32.95
C THR A 432 18.85 8.15 31.68
N GLN A 433 19.06 7.60 30.48
CA GLN A 433 18.58 8.21 29.23
C GLN A 433 17.05 8.17 29.14
N LEU A 434 16.41 7.03 29.45
CA LEU A 434 14.95 6.88 29.48
C LEU A 434 14.29 7.78 30.53
N SER A 435 14.89 7.95 31.71
CA SER A 435 14.35 8.79 32.80
C SER A 435 14.12 10.26 32.43
N ARG A 436 14.80 10.74 31.38
CA ARG A 436 14.70 12.11 30.84
C ARG A 436 13.41 12.33 30.03
N MET A 437 12.70 11.26 29.66
CA MET A 437 11.42 11.32 28.95
C MET A 437 10.26 11.39 29.94
N THR A 438 10.19 12.45 30.75
CA THR A 438 9.18 12.55 31.82
C THR A 438 7.74 12.68 31.30
N GLY A 439 7.56 13.09 30.04
CA GLY A 439 6.27 13.15 29.34
C GLY A 439 5.80 11.82 28.72
N LEU A 440 6.61 10.76 28.78
CA LEU A 440 6.34 9.51 28.08
C LEU A 440 5.08 8.82 28.60
N ARG A 441 4.14 8.51 27.70
CA ARG A 441 2.88 7.80 28.01
C ARG A 441 2.91 6.33 27.63
N GLU A 442 3.62 5.95 26.56
CA GLU A 442 3.82 4.55 26.19
C GLU A 442 5.29 4.25 25.92
N LEU A 443 5.84 3.30 26.70
CA LEU A 443 7.17 2.74 26.55
C LEU A 443 7.04 1.31 26.04
N ASN A 444 7.50 1.06 24.81
CA ASN A 444 7.47 -0.25 24.19
C ASN A 444 8.89 -0.73 23.84
N LEU A 445 9.42 -1.62 24.67
CA LEU A 445 10.68 -2.32 24.42
C LEU A 445 10.45 -3.72 23.84
N GLY A 446 9.18 -4.14 23.78
CA GLY A 446 8.73 -5.48 23.50
C GLY A 446 8.26 -5.70 22.07
N VAL A 447 9.18 -5.53 21.11
CA VAL A 447 8.92 -5.85 19.70
C VAL A 447 9.12 -7.36 19.49
N PRO A 448 8.13 -8.10 18.95
CA PRO A 448 8.32 -9.51 18.60
C PRO A 448 9.36 -9.67 17.51
N ASP A 449 10.21 -10.68 17.66
CA ASP A 449 11.00 -11.19 16.56
C ASP A 449 10.06 -11.84 15.52
N THR A 450 9.87 -11.16 14.40
CA THR A 450 8.91 -11.58 13.36
C THR A 450 9.43 -12.76 12.54
N VAL A 451 10.74 -13.04 12.55
CA VAL A 451 11.34 -14.10 11.71
C VAL A 451 11.01 -15.49 12.26
N SER A 452 11.13 -15.69 13.58
CA SER A 452 10.82 -16.99 14.22
C SER A 452 9.34 -17.38 14.18
N ALA A 453 8.44 -16.48 13.76
CA ALA A 453 7.00 -16.68 13.88
C ALA A 453 6.34 -17.48 12.75
N ARG A 454 6.97 -17.66 11.57
CA ARG A 454 6.36 -18.48 10.49
C ARG A 454 6.17 -19.94 10.90
N HIS A 455 7.12 -20.49 11.66
CA HIS A 455 7.32 -21.92 11.90
C HIS A 455 6.21 -22.66 12.69
N SER A 456 5.16 -21.97 13.17
CA SER A 456 3.99 -22.62 13.80
C SER A 456 2.80 -21.66 13.99
N TRP A 457 1.89 -21.62 13.01
CA TRP A 457 0.55 -21.01 13.16
C TRP A 457 -0.62 -22.01 13.21
N HIS A 458 -0.32 -23.31 13.30
CA HIS A 458 -1.27 -24.28 13.85
C HIS A 458 -1.35 -24.16 15.37
N VAL A 459 -2.06 -23.12 15.84
CA VAL A 459 -2.60 -23.09 17.20
C VAL A 459 -3.76 -24.09 17.24
N VAL A 460 -3.43 -25.36 17.45
CA VAL A 460 -4.35 -26.28 18.12
C VAL A 460 -4.36 -25.86 19.59
N GLU A 461 -5.54 -25.66 20.17
CA GLU A 461 -5.67 -25.51 21.62
C GLU A 461 -5.17 -26.81 22.28
N ILE A 462 -3.99 -26.75 22.91
CA ILE A 462 -3.45 -27.91 23.64
C ILE A 462 -4.16 -28.04 24.99
N GLY A 463 -5.37 -28.59 24.93
CA GLY A 463 -5.94 -29.36 26.02
C GLY A 463 -5.42 -30.80 25.95
N GLU A 464 -4.85 -31.28 27.06
CA GLU A 464 -4.70 -32.71 27.37
C GLU A 464 -3.96 -33.61 26.35
N LEU A 465 -2.64 -33.43 26.19
CA LEU A 465 -1.75 -34.54 25.80
C LEU A 465 -0.51 -34.60 26.73
N GLY A 466 -0.06 -35.83 27.00
CA GLY A 466 0.89 -36.17 28.07
C GLY A 466 2.37 -35.86 27.77
N PRO A 467 3.29 -36.31 28.63
CA PRO A 467 4.72 -36.03 28.51
C PRO A 467 5.30 -36.65 27.23
N PHE A 468 6.06 -35.84 26.47
CA PHE A 468 6.81 -36.27 25.29
C PHE A 468 8.31 -36.20 25.59
N ASP A 469 9.00 -37.33 25.47
CA ASP A 469 10.42 -37.52 25.74
C ASP A 469 11.31 -37.39 24.48
N ASP A 470 11.09 -36.38 23.63
CA ASP A 470 11.92 -36.14 22.43
C ASP A 470 12.76 -34.84 22.56
N PRO A 471 14.10 -34.92 22.74
CA PRO A 471 14.95 -33.75 22.93
C PRO A 471 15.23 -32.90 21.67
N GLY A 472 14.81 -33.33 20.47
CA GLY A 472 15.42 -32.87 19.22
C GLY A 472 15.02 -31.48 18.68
N HIS A 473 13.77 -31.04 18.85
CA HIS A 473 13.23 -29.89 18.11
C HIS A 473 12.39 -28.92 18.96
N ASN A 474 13.06 -28.21 19.87
CA ASN A 474 12.47 -27.10 20.61
C ASN A 474 12.83 -25.74 19.96
N PHE A 475 12.09 -25.32 18.94
CA PHE A 475 12.02 -23.91 18.52
C PHE A 475 11.26 -23.09 19.57
N VAL A 476 11.92 -22.90 20.73
CA VAL A 476 11.50 -21.90 21.71
C VAL A 476 11.72 -20.55 21.04
N ARG A 477 10.66 -19.77 20.85
CA ARG A 477 10.76 -18.36 20.40
C ARG A 477 11.81 -17.67 21.27
N GLU A 478 12.91 -17.23 20.68
CA GLU A 478 13.99 -16.64 21.46
C GLU A 478 13.52 -15.30 22.04
N PHE A 479 13.53 -15.23 23.37
CA PHE A 479 13.32 -13.97 24.06
C PHE A 479 14.56 -13.11 23.88
N ASN A 480 14.40 -11.79 23.86
CA ASN A 480 15.52 -10.88 23.94
C ASN A 480 16.13 -10.98 25.35
N TYR A 481 17.04 -11.95 25.53
CA TYR A 481 17.82 -12.16 26.76
C TYR A 481 18.90 -11.08 26.94
N ARG A 482 19.20 -10.28 25.90
CA ARG A 482 20.14 -9.14 25.91
C ARG A 482 19.39 -7.79 26.07
N SER A 483 18.31 -7.78 26.86
CA SER A 483 17.44 -6.63 27.14
C SER A 483 17.57 -6.13 28.59
N LEU A 484 16.96 -4.99 28.92
CA LEU A 484 16.98 -4.39 30.27
C LEU A 484 16.39 -5.31 31.35
N GLU A 485 17.12 -5.48 32.45
CA GLU A 485 16.66 -6.14 33.66
C GLU A 485 15.70 -5.20 34.39
N PHE A 486 14.39 -5.37 34.24
CA PHE A 486 13.44 -4.58 35.03
C PHE A 486 13.42 -5.03 36.50
N SER A 487 14.47 -4.66 37.25
CA SER A 487 14.66 -4.89 38.68
C SER A 487 15.11 -3.59 39.37
N LEU A 488 14.85 -3.44 40.67
CA LEU A 488 15.34 -2.26 41.41
C LEU A 488 16.89 -2.23 41.50
N ALA A 489 17.53 -3.40 41.49
CA ALA A 489 18.99 -3.50 41.54
C ALA A 489 19.68 -2.94 40.27
N SER A 490 19.07 -3.14 39.09
CA SER A 490 19.66 -2.76 37.80
C SER A 490 19.57 -1.28 37.46
N GLY A 491 18.66 -0.53 38.08
CA GLY A 491 18.39 0.88 37.74
C GLY A 491 16.94 1.26 37.48
N LEU A 492 15.96 0.37 37.67
CA LEU A 492 14.54 0.73 37.53
C LEU A 492 14.16 1.96 38.39
N ASP A 493 14.80 2.11 39.56
CA ASP A 493 14.64 3.26 40.47
C ASP A 493 14.86 4.62 39.80
N LEU A 494 15.73 4.70 38.80
CA LEU A 494 16.03 5.91 38.05
C LEU A 494 14.84 6.40 37.21
N LEU A 495 13.90 5.52 36.86
CA LEU A 495 12.71 5.87 36.08
C LEU A 495 11.59 6.51 36.92
N ALA A 496 11.81 6.81 38.20
CA ALA A 496 10.83 7.42 39.09
C ALA A 496 10.20 8.72 38.55
N GLY A 497 10.91 9.45 37.66
CA GLY A 497 10.45 10.70 37.05
C GLY A 497 9.34 10.56 35.99
N MET A 498 9.11 9.35 35.46
CA MET A 498 8.18 9.10 34.34
C MET A 498 6.71 9.06 34.80
N LYS A 499 6.22 10.15 35.39
CA LYS A 499 4.88 10.22 36.02
C LYS A 499 3.72 10.10 35.01
N GLU A 500 3.99 10.38 33.73
CA GLU A 500 3.01 10.28 32.64
C GLU A 500 2.86 8.86 32.06
N LEU A 501 3.72 7.91 32.44
CA LEU A 501 3.76 6.57 31.86
C LEU A 501 2.46 5.81 32.14
N ALA A 502 1.73 5.50 31.07
CA ALA A 502 0.45 4.82 31.10
C ALA A 502 0.54 3.36 30.64
N VAL A 503 1.38 3.08 29.65
CA VAL A 503 1.57 1.75 29.07
C VAL A 503 3.06 1.39 29.07
N LEU A 504 3.38 0.24 29.65
CA LEU A 504 4.67 -0.43 29.53
C LEU A 504 4.49 -1.73 28.73
N ASP A 505 5.28 -1.91 27.68
CA ASP A 505 5.27 -3.12 26.84
C ASP A 505 6.65 -3.80 26.88
N VAL A 506 6.70 -4.93 27.57
CA VAL A 506 7.88 -5.77 27.81
C VAL A 506 7.70 -7.20 27.30
N ARG A 507 6.66 -7.45 26.48
CA ARG A 507 6.50 -8.71 25.73
C ARG A 507 7.81 -9.02 24.98
N TRP A 508 8.21 -10.28 24.87
CA TRP A 508 9.46 -10.67 24.17
C TRP A 508 10.79 -10.21 24.80
N THR A 509 10.78 -9.32 25.79
CA THR A 509 11.97 -9.07 26.62
C THR A 509 12.04 -10.09 27.73
N ALA A 510 13.21 -10.68 27.97
CA ALA A 510 13.40 -11.51 29.16
C ALA A 510 13.46 -10.58 30.38
N HIS A 511 12.48 -10.62 31.27
CA HIS A 511 12.43 -9.71 32.43
C HIS A 511 12.24 -10.46 33.74
N ARG A 512 12.41 -9.73 34.84
CA ARG A 512 12.30 -10.23 36.23
C ARG A 512 11.49 -9.24 37.07
N ILE A 513 10.35 -8.79 36.55
CA ILE A 513 9.45 -7.89 37.27
C ILE A 513 8.77 -8.68 38.39
N GLY A 514 9.28 -8.54 39.61
CA GLY A 514 8.72 -9.14 40.82
C GLY A 514 7.63 -8.26 41.46
N VAL A 515 7.11 -8.71 42.59
CA VAL A 515 6.12 -7.94 43.38
C VAL A 515 6.72 -6.63 43.90
N GLU A 516 7.98 -6.64 44.33
CA GLU A 516 8.68 -5.44 44.82
C GLU A 516 8.79 -4.37 43.71
N GLU A 517 9.12 -4.78 42.49
CA GLU A 517 9.10 -3.90 41.31
C GLU A 517 7.68 -3.40 40.99
N LEU A 518 6.64 -4.23 41.06
CA LEU A 518 5.26 -3.81 40.78
C LEU A 518 4.73 -2.82 41.82
N GLU A 519 5.00 -3.04 43.10
CA GLU A 519 4.68 -2.10 44.18
C GLU A 519 5.42 -0.76 43.97
N TRP A 520 6.69 -0.81 43.61
CA TRP A 520 7.46 0.38 43.28
C TRP A 520 6.90 1.11 42.04
N MET A 521 6.57 0.38 40.96
CA MET A 521 5.99 0.95 39.74
C MET A 521 4.65 1.61 40.02
N HIS A 522 3.77 0.96 40.81
CA HIS A 522 2.49 1.52 41.23
C HIS A 522 2.65 2.79 42.06
N ALA A 523 3.59 2.80 43.01
CA ALA A 523 3.87 3.97 43.84
C ALA A 523 4.49 5.14 43.05
N ASN A 524 5.24 4.85 41.98
CA ASN A 524 6.01 5.86 41.26
C ASN A 524 5.41 6.32 39.92
N TRP A 525 4.62 5.50 39.24
CA TRP A 525 3.99 5.81 37.95
C TRP A 525 2.46 5.86 38.11
N PRO A 526 1.90 6.96 38.66
CA PRO A 526 0.48 7.03 39.06
C PRO A 526 -0.51 6.97 37.89
N LYS A 527 -0.02 7.07 36.65
CA LYS A 527 -0.81 6.92 35.42
C LYS A 527 -0.71 5.54 34.78
N LEU A 528 0.10 4.63 35.32
CA LEU A 528 0.30 3.30 34.76
C LEU A 528 -0.98 2.48 34.84
N ILE A 529 -1.57 2.21 33.67
CA ILE A 529 -2.82 1.45 33.51
C ILE A 529 -2.59 0.07 32.89
N LYS A 530 -1.44 -0.17 32.24
CA LYS A 530 -1.20 -1.40 31.50
C LYS A 530 0.28 -1.76 31.47
N ILE A 531 0.59 -2.98 31.89
CA ILE A 531 1.86 -3.64 31.60
C ILE A 531 1.57 -4.86 30.72
N LYS A 532 2.13 -4.89 29.51
CA LYS A 532 2.03 -6.02 28.57
C LYS A 532 3.30 -6.87 28.71
N GLY A 533 3.17 -8.19 28.80
CA GLY A 533 4.30 -9.13 28.90
C GLY A 533 4.53 -9.78 30.27
N LEU A 534 3.67 -9.54 31.26
CA LEU A 534 3.81 -10.16 32.60
C LEU A 534 3.31 -11.61 32.67
N LEU A 535 2.30 -11.98 31.88
CA LEU A 535 1.44 -13.14 32.20
C LEU A 535 1.80 -14.47 31.52
N SER A 536 2.88 -14.58 30.76
CA SER A 536 3.24 -15.81 30.04
C SER A 536 4.47 -16.50 30.64
N ARG A 537 4.37 -17.79 31.01
CA ARG A 537 5.54 -18.62 31.43
C ARG A 537 6.39 -19.08 30.23
N ARG A 538 6.40 -18.28 29.17
CA ARG A 538 7.48 -18.25 28.19
C ARG A 538 8.44 -17.07 28.43
N GLU A 539 7.98 -15.94 28.98
CA GLU A 539 8.75 -14.68 29.01
C GLU A 539 9.51 -14.44 30.34
N TRP A 540 9.27 -15.25 31.36
CA TRP A 540 9.95 -15.17 32.66
C TRP A 540 11.35 -15.81 32.56
N ALA A 541 12.38 -15.07 32.97
CA ALA A 541 13.79 -15.36 32.69
C ALA A 541 14.43 -16.54 33.48
N GLY A 542 13.63 -17.50 33.98
CA GLY A 542 14.14 -18.67 34.70
C GLY A 542 13.06 -19.71 35.02
N ASP A 543 13.46 -20.99 35.08
CA ASP A 543 12.58 -22.15 35.33
C ASP A 543 12.78 -22.80 36.73
N ASP A 544 13.47 -22.12 37.65
CA ASP A 544 13.64 -22.59 39.04
C ASP A 544 12.36 -22.48 39.90
N GLU A 545 12.39 -23.14 41.07
CA GLU A 545 11.25 -23.19 42.01
C GLU A 545 10.94 -21.81 42.61
N GLY A 546 11.93 -20.92 42.65
CA GLY A 546 11.78 -19.51 43.05
C GLY A 546 10.98 -18.68 42.05
N SER A 547 11.26 -18.81 40.76
CA SER A 547 10.55 -18.12 39.66
C SER A 547 9.03 -18.35 39.70
N MET A 548 8.60 -19.59 39.93
CA MET A 548 7.17 -19.91 40.06
C MET A 548 6.52 -19.25 41.30
N THR A 549 7.26 -19.12 42.39
CA THR A 549 6.76 -18.51 43.64
C THR A 549 6.55 -17.01 43.47
N VAL A 550 7.49 -16.31 42.82
CA VAL A 550 7.37 -14.87 42.53
C VAL A 550 6.19 -14.60 41.58
N ARG A 551 5.97 -15.48 40.60
CA ARG A 551 4.81 -15.37 39.69
C ARG A 551 3.48 -15.47 40.41
N ALA A 552 3.33 -16.42 41.34
CA ALA A 552 2.06 -16.61 42.07
C ALA A 552 1.63 -15.32 42.78
N ALA A 553 2.58 -14.61 43.41
CA ALA A 553 2.32 -13.34 44.08
C ALA A 553 2.13 -12.15 43.11
N VAL A 554 2.70 -12.18 41.90
CA VAL A 554 2.40 -11.20 40.83
C VAL A 554 0.97 -11.38 40.32
N ASP A 555 0.53 -12.61 40.06
CA ASP A 555 -0.84 -12.93 39.65
C ASP A 555 -1.85 -12.52 40.76
N GLU A 556 -1.50 -12.73 42.04
CA GLU A 556 -2.27 -12.26 43.22
C GLU A 556 -2.32 -10.72 43.31
N TRP A 557 -1.22 -10.02 43.04
CA TRP A 557 -1.14 -8.56 43.07
C TRP A 557 -1.97 -7.90 41.95
N ILE A 558 -1.96 -8.47 40.74
CA ILE A 558 -2.78 -7.97 39.61
C ILE A 558 -4.27 -8.12 39.90
N ALA A 559 -4.70 -9.13 40.67
CA ALA A 559 -6.10 -9.32 41.04
C ALA A 559 -6.67 -8.16 41.90
N ALA A 560 -5.82 -7.29 42.47
CA ALA A 560 -6.22 -6.06 43.14
C ALA A 560 -6.27 -4.81 42.20
N HIS A 561 -5.69 -4.88 41.00
CA HIS A 561 -5.36 -3.70 40.17
C HIS A 561 -5.97 -3.69 38.74
N PRO A 562 -7.30 -3.79 38.57
CA PRO A 562 -7.98 -3.65 37.27
C PRO A 562 -8.03 -2.17 36.81
N HIS A 563 -6.90 -1.66 36.30
CA HIS A 563 -6.71 -0.25 35.97
C HIS A 563 -7.27 0.19 34.59
N GLY A 564 -7.57 1.49 34.50
CA GLY A 564 -7.73 2.24 33.23
C GLY A 564 -9.14 2.26 32.60
N ILE A 565 -9.35 3.26 31.74
CA ILE A 565 -10.44 3.30 30.74
C ILE A 565 -9.84 3.27 29.32
N GLU A 566 -8.56 3.55 29.18
CA GLU A 566 -7.87 3.71 27.91
C GLU A 566 -7.48 2.35 27.33
N VAL A 567 -7.37 1.33 28.20
CA VAL A 567 -7.43 -0.09 27.83
C VAL A 567 -8.76 -0.42 27.13
N ILE A 568 -9.87 0.15 27.59
CA ILE A 568 -11.20 -0.02 26.98
C ILE A 568 -11.24 0.67 25.60
N THR A 569 -10.58 1.82 25.43
CA THR A 569 -10.38 2.47 24.12
C THR A 569 -9.59 1.60 23.14
N LEU A 570 -8.47 1.02 23.60
CA LEU A 570 -7.62 0.15 22.79
C LEU A 570 -8.33 -1.17 22.44
N ILE A 571 -9.13 -1.72 23.36
CA ILE A 571 -10.02 -2.85 23.06
C ILE A 571 -11.01 -2.42 21.97
N ALA A 572 -11.71 -1.31 22.16
CA ALA A 572 -12.72 -0.80 21.23
C ALA A 572 -12.18 -0.58 19.81
N SER A 573 -10.93 -0.13 19.62
CA SER A 573 -10.37 0.04 18.27
C SER A 573 -10.13 -1.28 17.52
N HIS A 574 -10.13 -2.42 18.21
CA HIS A 574 -10.03 -3.77 17.64
C HIS A 574 -11.38 -4.49 17.58
N LEU A 575 -12.45 -3.89 18.08
CA LEU A 575 -13.80 -4.43 18.01
C LEU A 575 -14.51 -3.93 16.75
N ASN A 576 -15.17 -4.85 16.04
CA ASN A 576 -16.13 -4.49 15.00
C ASN A 576 -17.40 -3.88 15.62
N GLN A 577 -18.30 -3.33 14.81
CA GLN A 577 -19.49 -2.65 15.35
C GLN A 577 -20.44 -3.60 16.12
N HIS A 578 -20.49 -4.88 15.78
CA HIS A 578 -21.28 -5.86 16.53
C HIS A 578 -20.70 -6.04 17.95
N ASP A 579 -19.39 -6.16 18.08
CA ASP A 579 -18.75 -6.41 19.38
C ASP A 579 -18.74 -5.15 20.26
N LEU A 580 -18.56 -3.97 19.64
CA LEU A 580 -18.82 -2.68 20.28
C LEU A 580 -20.26 -2.60 20.80
N ALA A 581 -21.25 -3.11 20.05
CA ALA A 581 -22.65 -3.12 20.47
C ALA A 581 -22.92 -4.07 21.65
N GLN A 582 -22.26 -5.24 21.69
CA GLN A 582 -22.36 -6.13 22.85
C GLN A 582 -21.68 -5.51 24.10
N CYS A 583 -20.58 -4.78 23.93
CA CYS A 583 -19.89 -4.10 25.02
C CYS A 583 -20.78 -3.09 25.77
N LEU A 584 -21.73 -2.45 25.09
CA LEU A 584 -22.72 -1.55 25.71
C LEU A 584 -23.61 -2.23 26.74
N ARG A 585 -23.84 -3.55 26.60
CA ARG A 585 -24.75 -4.32 27.44
C ARG A 585 -24.10 -4.77 28.75
N LEU A 586 -22.77 -4.68 28.86
CA LEU A 586 -22.01 -5.19 30.01
C LEU A 586 -22.17 -4.32 31.27
N SER A 587 -22.23 -2.99 31.13
CA SER A 587 -22.51 -2.08 32.24
C SER A 587 -22.92 -0.69 31.76
N HIS A 588 -23.55 0.11 32.63
CA HIS A 588 -23.85 1.52 32.32
C HIS A 588 -22.59 2.35 31.99
N LYS A 589 -21.46 2.10 32.66
CA LYS A 589 -20.19 2.79 32.35
C LYS A 589 -19.68 2.44 30.94
N TRP A 590 -19.76 1.16 30.56
CA TRP A 590 -19.40 0.70 29.22
C TRP A 590 -20.37 1.26 28.17
N SER A 591 -21.68 1.26 28.47
CA SER A 591 -22.71 1.85 27.60
C SER A 591 -22.37 3.30 27.21
N VAL A 592 -22.13 4.17 28.20
CA VAL A 592 -21.80 5.59 27.94
C VAL A 592 -20.52 5.74 27.12
N PHE A 593 -19.50 4.92 27.39
CA PHE A 593 -18.20 4.99 26.72
C PHE A 593 -18.25 4.50 25.25
N PHE A 594 -18.69 3.26 25.04
CA PHE A 594 -18.70 2.62 23.73
C PHE A 594 -19.68 3.28 22.74
N THR A 595 -20.72 3.97 23.24
CA THR A 595 -21.63 4.80 22.41
C THR A 595 -20.86 5.80 21.56
N GLN A 596 -19.77 6.40 22.06
CA GLN A 596 -19.02 7.40 21.28
C GLN A 596 -18.19 6.78 20.17
N LEU A 597 -17.62 5.59 20.40
CA LEU A 597 -16.67 4.94 19.48
C LEU A 597 -17.37 4.19 18.36
N LEU A 598 -18.47 3.51 18.69
CA LEU A 598 -19.38 2.88 17.73
C LEU A 598 -19.84 3.90 16.67
N TRP A 599 -19.96 5.18 17.07
CA TRP A 599 -20.37 6.31 16.24
C TRP A 599 -19.34 6.93 15.29
N GLN A 600 -18.06 6.58 15.39
CA GLN A 600 -17.05 7.27 14.57
C GLN A 600 -17.04 6.76 13.14
N ASN A 601 -17.17 5.44 12.98
CA ASN A 601 -17.16 4.70 11.74
C ASN A 601 -18.56 4.13 11.49
N VAL A 602 -19.33 4.71 10.57
CA VAL A 602 -20.76 4.40 10.49
C VAL A 602 -21.11 3.57 9.26
N HIS A 603 -21.43 2.30 9.50
CA HIS A 603 -22.29 1.50 8.63
C HIS A 603 -23.69 2.13 8.53
N VAL A 604 -24.19 2.30 7.30
CA VAL A 604 -25.51 2.86 6.96
C VAL A 604 -26.07 2.15 5.72
N ASP A 605 -26.57 0.94 5.93
CA ASP A 605 -26.35 -0.22 5.04
C ASP A 605 -27.50 -1.24 5.11
N ALA A 606 -27.34 -2.42 4.44
CA ALA A 606 -28.17 -3.62 4.09
C ALA A 606 -29.42 -4.00 4.90
N ARG A 607 -29.97 -2.99 5.55
CA ARG A 607 -30.35 -3.14 6.94
C ARG A 607 -31.28 -2.03 7.39
N PHE A 608 -30.81 -0.81 7.53
CA PHE A 608 -31.34 0.28 8.38
C PHE A 608 -32.86 0.61 8.49
N HIS A 609 -33.74 0.47 7.46
CA HIS A 609 -35.12 1.04 7.16
C HIS A 609 -36.03 1.66 8.22
N ASN A 610 -35.81 1.35 9.48
CA ASN A 610 -36.59 1.77 10.61
C ASN A 610 -36.13 3.14 11.15
N SER A 611 -37.03 4.13 11.20
CA SER A 611 -36.89 5.46 11.82
C SER A 611 -36.24 5.41 13.19
N ILE A 612 -36.61 4.47 14.05
CA ILE A 612 -35.98 4.15 15.35
C ILE A 612 -34.46 4.02 15.17
N TRP A 613 -34.02 3.54 14.01
CA TRP A 613 -32.63 3.46 13.60
C TRP A 613 -32.26 4.22 12.29
N LEU A 614 -33.05 5.22 11.85
CA LEU A 614 -32.48 6.47 11.31
C LEU A 614 -32.25 7.34 12.51
N GLY A 615 -33.30 7.98 13.02
CA GLY A 615 -33.21 9.32 13.59
C GLY A 615 -32.36 9.36 14.83
N TYR A 616 -32.13 8.22 15.49
CA TYR A 616 -31.04 7.98 16.44
C TYR A 616 -29.65 8.49 15.93
N LEU A 617 -29.53 8.85 14.64
CA LEU A 617 -28.51 9.54 13.83
C LEU A 617 -28.68 11.07 13.77
N LEU A 618 -29.90 11.62 13.61
CA LEU A 618 -30.10 13.03 13.25
C LEU A 618 -29.68 14.07 14.30
N LEU A 619 -29.32 13.68 15.53
CA LEU A 619 -28.39 14.46 16.37
C LEU A 619 -26.99 13.85 16.38
N ASN A 620 -26.81 12.55 16.66
CA ASN A 620 -25.49 11.89 16.69
C ASN A 620 -24.62 12.02 15.41
N LYS A 621 -25.16 12.53 14.30
CA LYS A 621 -24.44 12.93 13.08
C LYS A 621 -23.20 13.76 13.35
N HIS A 622 -23.18 14.54 14.44
CA HIS A 622 -22.02 15.31 14.92
C HIS A 622 -20.82 14.45 15.37
N ARG A 623 -21.01 13.13 15.55
CA ARG A 623 -19.99 12.16 15.96
C ARG A 623 -19.40 11.37 14.78
N ILE A 624 -20.08 11.39 13.63
CA ILE A 624 -19.59 10.73 12.40
C ILE A 624 -18.31 11.42 11.94
N ARG A 625 -17.31 10.62 11.60
CA ARG A 625 -16.11 11.08 10.89
C ARG A 625 -15.88 10.31 9.61
N ASP A 626 -16.13 8.99 9.63
CA ASP A 626 -15.75 8.05 8.57
C ASP A 626 -16.83 6.92 8.47
N LEU A 627 -16.85 6.11 7.40
CA LEU A 627 -17.99 5.22 7.03
C LEU A 627 -17.56 3.75 6.75
N GLN A 628 -18.51 2.81 6.92
CA GLN A 628 -18.40 1.33 6.69
C GLN A 628 -19.73 0.83 6.03
N LEU A 629 -19.95 -0.40 5.48
CA LEU A 629 -20.82 -0.54 4.28
C LEU A 629 -21.74 -1.80 4.02
N SER A 630 -22.97 -1.66 3.41
CA SER A 630 -23.86 -2.69 2.73
C SER A 630 -25.21 -2.41 1.87
N ASP A 631 -25.97 -1.27 1.73
CA ASP A 631 -27.16 -0.99 0.75
C ASP A 631 -27.43 0.53 0.32
N PRO A 632 -28.36 0.97 -0.61
CA PRO A 632 -28.45 2.34 -1.29
C PRO A 632 -29.74 3.34 -1.42
N GLN A 633 -29.96 4.39 -0.60
CA GLN A 633 -31.08 5.42 -0.66
C GLN A 633 -30.81 6.60 0.33
N GLY A 634 -29.56 7.02 0.51
CA GLY A 634 -29.17 7.67 1.76
C GLY A 634 -29.94 8.91 2.22
N ALA A 635 -29.81 10.05 1.54
CA ALA A 635 -30.27 11.31 2.14
C ALA A 635 -30.58 12.46 1.17
N HIS A 636 -31.76 12.42 0.55
CA HIS A 636 -32.52 13.68 0.35
C HIS A 636 -32.89 14.30 1.72
N LEU A 637 -33.08 13.51 2.80
CA LEU A 637 -33.34 14.04 4.14
C LEU A 637 -32.31 15.08 4.60
N LEU A 638 -31.02 14.82 4.38
CA LEU A 638 -29.94 15.68 4.84
C LEU A 638 -29.79 16.94 3.95
N ALA A 639 -30.40 16.99 2.76
CA ALA A 639 -30.61 18.24 2.02
C ALA A 639 -31.37 19.29 2.86
N LEU A 640 -32.25 18.83 3.77
CA LEU A 640 -33.05 19.67 4.66
C LEU A 640 -32.60 19.59 6.14
N SER A 641 -31.73 18.63 6.52
CA SER A 641 -31.38 18.33 7.93
C SER A 641 -29.89 18.05 8.26
N GLN A 642 -28.95 18.01 7.30
CA GLN A 642 -27.59 18.53 7.55
C GLN A 642 -27.70 20.05 7.50
N ARG A 643 -27.73 20.68 8.67
CA ARG A 643 -27.72 22.14 8.89
C ARG A 643 -26.60 22.43 9.90
N GLY A 644 -25.86 23.53 9.73
CA GLY A 644 -24.60 23.73 10.45
C GLY A 644 -23.49 22.89 9.83
N GLU A 645 -22.52 22.47 10.63
CA GLU A 645 -21.35 21.71 10.17
C GLU A 645 -21.67 20.33 9.56
N GLY A 646 -20.79 19.89 8.67
CA GLY A 646 -20.48 18.48 8.48
C GLY A 646 -19.10 18.13 9.05
N SER A 647 -19.05 17.21 10.02
CA SER A 647 -17.84 16.75 10.74
C SER A 647 -17.02 15.69 9.99
N LEU A 648 -17.44 15.33 8.78
CA LEU A 648 -16.97 14.19 8.01
C LEU A 648 -15.55 14.38 7.47
N ARG A 649 -14.66 13.41 7.73
CA ARG A 649 -13.28 13.35 7.25
C ARG A 649 -13.14 12.40 6.07
N SER A 650 -13.84 11.28 6.04
CA SER A 650 -13.88 10.36 4.90
C SER A 650 -15.31 10.06 4.47
N LEU A 651 -15.56 10.09 3.16
CA LEU A 651 -16.83 9.70 2.54
C LEU A 651 -16.64 8.51 1.60
N SER A 652 -16.25 7.38 2.20
CA SER A 652 -16.65 6.04 1.72
C SER A 652 -18.16 5.85 1.88
N ALA A 653 -18.77 4.99 1.05
CA ALA A 653 -19.87 5.49 0.23
C ALA A 653 -21.10 4.59 0.08
N SER A 654 -20.98 3.30 -0.27
CA SER A 654 -21.60 2.75 -1.50
C SER A 654 -23.16 2.54 -1.74
N PHE A 655 -23.62 2.15 -2.95
CA PHE A 655 -25.03 2.17 -3.43
C PHE A 655 -25.43 1.03 -4.47
N GLN A 656 -26.60 1.09 -5.19
CA GLN A 656 -27.01 0.23 -6.36
C GLN A 656 -27.88 0.88 -7.49
N ASP A 657 -29.21 1.14 -7.36
CA ASP A 657 -30.10 1.54 -8.52
C ASP A 657 -31.13 2.69 -8.28
N GLU A 658 -31.65 3.34 -9.36
CA GLU A 658 -32.54 4.54 -9.34
C GLU A 658 -34.03 4.36 -8.94
N ALA A 659 -35.00 4.25 -9.86
CA ALA A 659 -36.36 4.78 -9.62
C ALA A 659 -37.58 3.98 -10.11
N THR A 660 -38.50 3.72 -9.19
CA THR A 660 -39.97 3.80 -9.43
C THR A 660 -40.68 4.60 -8.31
N SER A 661 -39.96 5.51 -7.64
CA SER A 661 -40.39 6.38 -6.51
C SER A 661 -40.72 5.68 -5.16
N PHE A 662 -40.56 6.42 -4.06
CA PHE A 662 -41.07 6.03 -2.74
C PHE A 662 -42.60 5.92 -2.71
N LEU A 663 -43.29 6.91 -3.31
CA LEU A 663 -44.74 7.11 -3.14
C LEU A 663 -45.60 6.00 -3.76
N ALA A 664 -45.10 5.30 -4.78
CA ALA A 664 -45.79 4.20 -5.48
C ALA A 664 -45.91 2.90 -4.66
N ARG A 665 -46.16 3.00 -3.35
CA ARG A 665 -46.35 1.85 -2.44
C ARG A 665 -47.34 2.11 -1.28
N MET A 666 -48.07 3.24 -1.26
CA MET A 666 -48.97 3.61 -0.16
C MET A 666 -50.44 3.75 -0.58
N ASP A 667 -51.19 2.66 -0.46
CA ASP A 667 -52.64 2.60 -0.71
C ASP A 667 -53.45 2.42 0.59
N THR A 668 -52.96 2.97 1.72
CA THR A 668 -53.64 2.89 3.02
C THR A 668 -53.79 4.25 3.72
N PRO A 669 -54.99 4.62 4.21
CA PRO A 669 -55.22 5.94 4.80
C PRO A 669 -54.73 5.99 6.26
N ARG A 670 -53.63 6.71 6.49
CA ARG A 670 -53.18 7.16 7.82
C ARG A 670 -52.79 8.65 7.79
N PRO A 671 -52.91 9.38 8.92
CA PRO A 671 -52.50 10.78 9.01
C PRO A 671 -50.97 10.92 8.86
N TRP A 672 -50.56 11.97 8.15
CA TRP A 672 -49.18 12.19 7.72
C TRP A 672 -48.28 12.70 8.86
N THR A 673 -47.00 12.37 8.78
CA THR A 673 -45.94 12.80 9.71
C THR A 673 -44.90 13.68 9.01
N ILE A 674 -43.98 14.25 9.80
CA ILE A 674 -42.81 14.97 9.26
C ILE A 674 -41.93 14.04 8.39
N ALA A 675 -41.91 12.74 8.69
CA ALA A 675 -41.20 11.75 7.86
C ALA A 675 -41.85 11.61 6.48
N ASP A 676 -43.20 11.54 6.41
CA ASP A 676 -43.91 11.41 5.14
C ASP A 676 -43.73 12.65 4.24
N TYR A 677 -43.70 13.87 4.81
CA TYR A 677 -43.44 15.12 4.07
C TYR A 677 -41.99 15.25 3.57
N LEU A 678 -41.02 14.81 4.36
CA LEU A 678 -39.63 14.76 3.88
C LEU A 678 -39.47 13.67 2.80
N SER A 679 -40.29 12.61 2.84
CA SER A 679 -40.38 11.55 1.82
C SER A 679 -41.07 11.99 0.52
N GLU A 680 -42.09 12.85 0.60
CA GLU A 680 -42.72 13.53 -0.55
C GLU A 680 -41.67 14.23 -1.41
N GLN A 681 -40.90 15.14 -0.81
CA GLN A 681 -39.98 16.00 -1.54
C GLN A 681 -38.68 15.27 -1.89
N ALA A 682 -38.29 14.30 -1.07
CA ALA A 682 -37.25 13.33 -1.40
C ALA A 682 -37.58 12.37 -2.55
N ALA A 683 -38.79 12.42 -3.12
CA ALA A 683 -39.15 11.74 -4.36
C ALA A 683 -39.50 12.71 -5.51
N ASN A 684 -40.05 13.88 -5.18
CA ASN A 684 -40.52 14.88 -6.17
C ASN A 684 -39.44 15.90 -6.57
N PHE A 685 -38.39 16.10 -5.77
CA PHE A 685 -37.10 16.54 -6.33
C PHE A 685 -36.55 15.35 -7.14
N GLY A 686 -36.34 15.52 -8.44
CA GLY A 686 -36.10 14.43 -9.39
C GLY A 686 -34.87 13.55 -9.08
N ASN A 687 -34.83 12.27 -9.50
CA ASN A 687 -33.81 11.27 -9.11
C ASN A 687 -32.42 11.89 -8.94
N THR A 688 -31.82 12.29 -10.04
CA THR A 688 -30.60 13.06 -10.06
C THR A 688 -30.90 14.44 -9.47
N ARG A 689 -30.99 14.65 -8.14
CA ARG A 689 -31.11 15.99 -7.48
C ARG A 689 -30.60 16.08 -6.01
N ALA A 690 -29.86 15.11 -5.49
CA ALA A 690 -29.28 15.22 -4.14
C ALA A 690 -27.93 15.94 -4.07
N LEU A 691 -27.21 16.05 -5.20
CA LEU A 691 -25.76 15.75 -5.20
C LEU A 691 -25.02 16.66 -4.29
N GLU A 692 -24.96 17.91 -4.71
CA GLU A 692 -23.95 18.80 -4.21
C GLU A 692 -24.19 19.13 -2.74
N LEU A 693 -25.27 18.65 -2.12
CA LEU A 693 -25.79 19.12 -0.85
C LEU A 693 -25.02 18.61 0.38
N ILE A 694 -24.97 17.31 0.69
CA ILE A 694 -24.04 16.83 1.72
C ILE A 694 -22.62 17.24 1.33
N LEU A 695 -22.31 17.23 0.04
CA LEU A 695 -20.95 17.44 -0.42
C LEU A 695 -20.49 18.89 -0.14
N THR A 696 -21.12 19.93 -0.70
CA THR A 696 -20.91 21.37 -0.37
C THR A 696 -20.89 21.64 1.14
N ARG A 697 -21.61 20.84 1.94
CA ARG A 697 -21.81 21.10 3.38
C ARG A 697 -20.79 20.44 4.30
N ASN A 698 -20.18 19.34 3.89
CA ASN A 698 -19.12 18.74 4.71
C ASN A 698 -17.87 19.57 4.46
N TRP A 699 -17.43 20.20 5.55
CA TRP A 699 -16.35 21.19 5.55
C TRP A 699 -15.16 20.68 6.38
N ASN A 700 -14.84 19.40 6.19
CA ASN A 700 -13.86 18.64 6.96
C ASN A 700 -13.13 17.57 6.12
N LEU A 701 -13.40 17.51 4.81
CA LEU A 701 -13.26 16.26 4.06
C LEU A 701 -11.87 16.01 3.50
N ARG A 702 -11.47 14.73 3.48
CA ARG A 702 -10.20 14.23 2.95
C ARG A 702 -10.35 13.09 1.89
N SER A 703 -11.56 12.52 1.68
CA SER A 703 -11.94 11.63 0.53
C SER A 703 -13.48 11.48 0.29
N LEU A 704 -13.96 11.05 -0.90
CA LEU A 704 -15.39 11.06 -1.39
C LEU A 704 -15.67 10.09 -2.59
N THR A 705 -16.52 10.43 -3.61
CA THR A 705 -17.19 9.52 -4.61
C THR A 705 -17.96 10.25 -5.84
N MET A 706 -17.94 9.77 -7.14
CA MET A 706 -18.97 9.56 -8.26
C MET A 706 -18.53 8.58 -9.41
N ASP A 707 -19.39 8.30 -10.42
CA ASP A 707 -19.15 7.68 -11.74
C ASP A 707 -20.37 7.90 -12.70
N GLU A 708 -20.56 7.01 -13.71
CA GLU A 708 -21.68 6.90 -14.66
C GLU A 708 -23.04 7.16 -14.01
N SER A 709 -23.29 6.41 -12.94
CA SER A 709 -24.51 6.28 -12.14
C SER A 709 -24.90 7.55 -11.35
N CYS A 710 -24.64 8.74 -11.91
CA CYS A 710 -25.20 9.99 -11.46
C CYS A 710 -25.99 10.81 -12.51
N PHE A 711 -25.79 10.68 -13.84
CA PHE A 711 -26.32 11.70 -14.78
C PHE A 711 -26.97 11.24 -16.10
N ARG A 712 -28.31 11.18 -16.12
CA ARG A 712 -29.15 11.56 -17.28
C ARG A 712 -30.28 12.48 -16.79
N ASN A 713 -30.82 13.35 -17.66
CA ASN A 713 -32.02 14.14 -17.33
C ASN A 713 -33.33 13.39 -17.61
N MET A 714 -34.44 13.81 -16.98
CA MET A 714 -35.81 13.29 -17.26
C MET A 714 -36.33 13.66 -18.68
N ASP A 715 -35.60 14.53 -19.40
CA ASP A 715 -35.82 14.92 -20.81
C ASP A 715 -34.62 14.62 -21.74
N GLY A 716 -33.50 14.12 -21.20
CA GLY A 716 -32.26 13.86 -21.94
C GLY A 716 -31.30 15.05 -22.19
N GLY A 717 -31.57 16.26 -21.68
CA GLY A 717 -30.75 17.46 -21.90
C GLY A 717 -29.35 17.47 -21.25
N ASP A 718 -28.44 18.29 -21.80
CA ASP A 718 -26.98 18.10 -21.67
C ASP A 718 -26.18 19.12 -20.83
N ALA A 719 -25.16 18.60 -20.13
CA ALA A 719 -23.89 19.20 -19.69
C ALA A 719 -23.03 18.15 -18.91
N PHE A 720 -21.72 18.38 -18.69
CA PHE A 720 -20.77 17.27 -18.44
C PHE A 720 -19.89 17.24 -17.15
N SER A 721 -19.51 18.36 -16.53
CA SER A 721 -18.79 18.39 -15.21
C SER A 721 -19.04 19.69 -14.45
N THR A 722 -19.58 20.70 -15.14
CA THR A 722 -19.94 22.07 -14.72
C THR A 722 -21.02 22.15 -13.63
N ILE A 723 -21.31 21.02 -12.98
CA ILE A 723 -21.80 20.95 -11.59
C ILE A 723 -20.74 21.45 -10.58
N MET A 724 -19.59 21.95 -11.06
CA MET A 724 -18.40 22.56 -10.39
C MET A 724 -18.08 24.15 -10.00
N ALA A 725 -18.91 26.23 -10.50
CA ALA A 725 -18.96 27.75 -10.21
C ALA A 725 -18.69 28.40 -8.79
N ILE A 726 -19.70 28.59 -7.90
CA ILE A 726 -19.49 28.86 -6.46
C ILE A 726 -19.61 27.58 -5.59
N CYS A 727 -18.62 27.28 -4.71
CA CYS A 727 -18.64 26.13 -3.79
C CYS A 727 -17.72 26.37 -2.55
N PRO A 728 -18.13 26.06 -1.30
CA PRO A 728 -17.58 26.69 -0.09
C PRO A 728 -16.39 25.96 0.63
N ILE A 729 -16.09 26.34 1.88
CA ILE A 729 -14.79 26.91 2.30
C ILE A 729 -13.52 26.04 2.41
N THR A 730 -13.48 24.94 3.17
CA THR A 730 -12.30 24.77 4.07
C THR A 730 -11.14 23.90 3.55
N ARG A 731 -11.38 22.94 2.67
CA ARG A 731 -10.51 21.76 2.48
C ARG A 731 -10.49 21.22 1.05
N LEU A 732 -9.98 22.00 0.11
CA LEU A 732 -9.59 21.47 -1.20
C LEU A 732 -8.59 20.31 -1.00
N GLU A 733 -9.09 19.08 -1.17
CA GLU A 733 -8.32 17.85 -1.16
C GLU A 733 -9.08 16.70 -1.90
N ARG A 734 -8.65 16.27 -3.12
CA ARG A 734 -9.07 15.04 -3.89
C ARG A 734 -10.39 14.97 -4.80
N LEU A 735 -10.63 15.41 -6.07
CA LEU A 735 -11.80 15.30 -7.03
C LEU A 735 -11.46 14.68 -8.41
N GLU A 736 -12.32 13.78 -8.88
CA GLU A 736 -12.09 12.66 -9.83
C GLU A 736 -13.39 12.61 -10.72
N LEU A 737 -13.47 12.17 -12.00
CA LEU A 737 -14.73 12.03 -12.84
C LEU A 737 -14.92 10.75 -13.68
N ARG A 738 -16.06 10.04 -13.61
CA ARG A 738 -16.31 8.86 -14.48
C ARG A 738 -17.64 8.78 -15.24
N PHE A 739 -17.70 7.64 -15.92
CA PHE A 739 -18.64 6.92 -16.78
C PHE A 739 -18.51 5.44 -16.33
N GLY A 740 -19.18 4.44 -16.94
CA GLY A 740 -19.22 3.13 -16.27
C GLY A 740 -19.79 1.97 -17.06
N HIS A 741 -19.53 0.77 -16.52
CA HIS A 741 -19.91 -0.49 -17.11
C HIS A 741 -21.43 -0.66 -17.13
N ASN A 742 -21.94 -1.26 -18.22
CA ASN A 742 -23.37 -1.34 -18.47
C ASN A 742 -23.72 -2.56 -19.35
N PRO A 743 -23.50 -3.81 -18.90
CA PRO A 743 -23.51 -5.05 -19.69
C PRO A 743 -24.90 -5.54 -20.20
N ASN A 744 -25.84 -4.61 -20.39
CA ASN A 744 -26.95 -4.68 -21.34
C ASN A 744 -27.57 -3.27 -21.53
N ARG A 745 -26.71 -2.28 -21.72
CA ARG A 745 -26.87 -1.17 -22.67
C ARG A 745 -26.04 -1.57 -23.91
N PRO A 746 -26.32 -1.07 -25.13
CA PRO A 746 -25.51 -1.44 -26.28
C PRO A 746 -24.13 -0.74 -26.25
N ASP A 747 -23.09 -1.44 -26.72
CA ASP A 747 -21.70 -0.94 -26.80
C ASP A 747 -21.55 0.17 -27.86
N PRO A 748 -20.48 1.01 -27.84
CA PRO A 748 -20.31 2.14 -28.75
C PRO A 748 -20.23 1.71 -30.21
N PRO A 749 -20.83 2.51 -31.09
CA PRO A 749 -21.06 2.13 -32.48
C PRO A 749 -19.75 1.97 -33.27
N ALA A 750 -19.81 1.19 -34.34
CA ALA A 750 -18.76 1.03 -35.36
C ALA A 750 -18.53 2.30 -36.25
N ASN A 751 -18.78 3.48 -35.69
CA ASN A 751 -18.33 4.77 -36.21
C ASN A 751 -16.95 5.11 -35.63
N ALA A 752 -16.79 4.91 -34.32
CA ALA A 752 -15.58 5.17 -33.53
C ALA A 752 -15.01 3.82 -33.05
N GLN A 753 -14.38 3.11 -33.98
CA GLN A 753 -13.63 1.87 -33.76
C GLN A 753 -12.35 1.92 -34.62
N GLN A 754 -11.68 3.09 -34.64
CA GLN A 754 -10.65 3.47 -35.61
C GLN A 754 -9.45 4.23 -34.97
N GLY A 755 -9.70 5.23 -34.13
CA GLY A 755 -8.68 6.01 -33.38
C GLY A 755 -8.90 7.53 -33.41
N PRO A 756 -8.44 8.29 -32.38
CA PRO A 756 -8.57 9.74 -32.31
C PRO A 756 -7.65 10.47 -33.31
N ASP A 757 -8.10 11.56 -33.93
CA ASP A 757 -7.38 12.26 -35.03
C ASP A 757 -6.88 13.69 -34.69
N SER A 758 -5.99 14.18 -35.57
CA SER A 758 -5.33 15.49 -35.64
C SER A 758 -6.14 16.74 -35.24
N PHE A 759 -7.47 16.72 -35.37
CA PHE A 759 -8.35 17.81 -34.90
C PHE A 759 -8.49 17.77 -33.37
N VAL A 760 -9.12 16.72 -32.84
CA VAL A 760 -9.43 16.63 -31.41
C VAL A 760 -8.17 16.36 -30.57
N MET A 761 -7.05 15.96 -31.19
CA MET A 761 -5.70 16.01 -30.61
C MET A 761 -5.29 17.41 -30.08
N ALA A 762 -5.98 18.48 -30.48
CA ALA A 762 -5.73 19.87 -30.07
C ALA A 762 -6.88 20.50 -29.24
N ASP A 763 -8.14 20.16 -29.54
CA ASP A 763 -9.33 20.99 -29.29
C ASP A 763 -9.61 21.43 -27.85
N ILE A 764 -10.07 20.52 -27.00
CA ILE A 764 -10.97 20.93 -25.90
C ILE A 764 -10.15 21.58 -24.76
N ALA A 765 -8.84 21.33 -24.77
CA ALA A 765 -7.81 21.98 -23.97
C ALA A 765 -7.05 23.09 -24.73
N ALA A 766 -7.45 23.46 -25.94
CA ALA A 766 -7.05 24.68 -26.67
C ALA A 766 -8.08 25.81 -26.56
N ALA A 767 -9.08 25.70 -25.69
CA ALA A 767 -9.82 26.87 -25.21
C ALA A 767 -8.81 27.87 -24.62
N LEU A 768 -8.71 29.07 -25.22
CA LEU A 768 -7.61 30.02 -25.01
C LEU A 768 -8.12 31.47 -25.09
N GLY A 769 -8.13 32.17 -23.95
CA GLY A 769 -8.30 33.60 -23.81
C GLY A 769 -7.21 34.22 -22.91
N ASP A 770 -7.00 33.65 -21.73
CA ASP A 770 -5.85 33.91 -20.84
C ASP A 770 -5.69 32.76 -19.84
N ARG A 771 -4.49 32.62 -19.28
CA ARG A 771 -3.92 31.59 -18.37
C ARG A 771 -4.68 31.26 -17.07
N ARG A 772 -5.97 31.64 -16.98
CA ARG A 772 -6.78 31.88 -15.78
C ARG A 772 -8.30 31.71 -15.90
N GLU A 773 -8.90 31.51 -17.08
CA GLU A 773 -10.35 31.72 -17.24
C GLU A 773 -11.30 30.68 -16.64
N LEU A 774 -11.34 29.46 -17.20
CA LEU A 774 -12.57 28.66 -17.44
C LEU A 774 -13.37 28.15 -16.21
N GLY A 775 -13.22 28.80 -15.07
CA GLY A 775 -14.02 28.73 -13.86
C GLY A 775 -13.66 29.90 -12.95
N GLY A 776 -12.39 29.97 -12.57
CA GLY A 776 -11.70 31.06 -11.86
C GLY A 776 -12.59 31.97 -11.04
N LEU A 777 -12.69 33.23 -11.47
CA LEU A 777 -13.70 34.25 -11.14
C LEU A 777 -13.99 34.48 -9.64
N PHE A 778 -14.57 33.49 -8.97
CA PHE A 778 -15.08 33.53 -7.61
C PHE A 778 -14.01 33.34 -6.51
N GLY A 779 -12.91 32.63 -6.79
CA GLY A 779 -11.91 32.34 -5.74
C GLY A 779 -10.75 31.41 -6.12
N PHE A 780 -10.36 30.53 -5.19
CA PHE A 780 -9.06 29.86 -5.17
C PHE A 780 -9.10 28.41 -4.65
N PHE A 781 -8.72 27.45 -5.51
CA PHE A 781 -8.43 26.04 -5.18
C PHE A 781 -6.92 25.80 -5.04
N ASP A 782 -6.49 24.54 -5.06
CA ASP A 782 -5.13 24.14 -5.47
C ASP A 782 -4.88 22.64 -5.67
N VAL A 783 -5.54 21.73 -4.95
CA VAL A 783 -4.81 20.66 -4.23
C VAL A 783 -5.13 19.21 -4.63
N LEU A 784 -4.09 18.41 -4.90
CA LEU A 784 -4.19 17.12 -5.59
C LEU A 784 -3.09 16.05 -5.20
N LYS A 785 -2.91 15.62 -3.94
CA LYS A 785 -2.05 14.42 -3.60
C LYS A 785 -2.57 13.04 -4.03
N GLU A 786 -3.52 12.43 -3.30
CA GLU A 786 -4.17 11.16 -3.69
C GLU A 786 -5.18 11.42 -4.79
N LEU A 787 -5.37 10.46 -5.69
CA LEU A 787 -6.09 10.64 -6.94
C LEU A 787 -6.92 9.36 -7.35
N VAL A 788 -7.82 9.36 -8.39
CA VAL A 788 -8.17 8.23 -9.37
C VAL A 788 -8.52 8.67 -10.85
N ILE A 789 -8.33 7.79 -11.88
CA ILE A 789 -8.48 7.86 -13.38
C ILE A 789 -8.79 6.48 -14.01
N SER A 790 -9.67 6.40 -15.02
CA SER A 790 -9.72 5.38 -16.09
C SER A 790 -10.88 5.74 -17.06
N GLY A 791 -11.38 4.83 -17.90
CA GLY A 791 -12.25 5.08 -19.08
C GLY A 791 -13.34 4.03 -19.23
N GLY A 792 -13.36 3.28 -20.35
CA GLY A 792 -14.33 2.21 -20.59
C GLY A 792 -14.16 1.43 -21.91
N HIS A 793 -14.43 0.11 -21.88
CA HIS A 793 -14.65 -0.80 -23.03
C HIS A 793 -15.58 -0.13 -24.06
N CYS A 794 -16.53 0.66 -23.52
CA CYS A 794 -17.71 1.12 -24.23
C CYS A 794 -17.85 2.67 -24.28
N HIS A 795 -16.71 3.36 -24.19
CA HIS A 795 -16.49 4.76 -24.62
C HIS A 795 -17.19 5.90 -23.85
N ILE A 796 -16.81 7.15 -24.18
CA ILE A 796 -17.02 8.38 -23.40
C ILE A 796 -17.65 9.51 -24.30
N ASP A 797 -17.01 10.57 -24.81
CA ASP A 797 -17.31 11.32 -26.08
C ASP A 797 -16.41 12.57 -26.23
N TYR A 798 -16.34 13.16 -27.43
CA TYR A 798 -15.42 14.25 -27.83
C TYR A 798 -15.79 15.69 -27.40
N HIS A 799 -16.88 15.95 -26.67
CA HIS A 799 -17.27 17.36 -26.39
C HIS A 799 -16.60 17.98 -25.15
N ARG A 800 -15.78 17.24 -24.38
CA ARG A 800 -15.78 17.41 -22.92
C ARG A 800 -14.46 17.48 -22.12
N LEU A 801 -13.27 17.50 -22.71
CA LEU A 801 -11.99 17.38 -21.96
C LEU A 801 -10.93 18.46 -22.23
N GLY A 802 -11.02 19.58 -21.50
CA GLY A 802 -9.94 20.56 -21.39
C GLY A 802 -9.08 20.29 -20.17
N PHE A 803 -9.54 20.78 -19.01
CA PHE A 803 -9.11 20.42 -17.64
C PHE A 803 -7.63 20.56 -17.23
N LEU A 804 -6.65 19.97 -17.92
CA LEU A 804 -5.29 19.84 -17.38
C LEU A 804 -4.53 21.18 -17.28
N LEU A 805 -5.07 22.23 -17.88
CA LEU A 805 -4.60 23.61 -17.75
C LEU A 805 -4.85 24.23 -16.36
N ARG A 806 -5.65 23.58 -15.52
CA ARG A 806 -6.37 24.19 -14.39
C ARG A 806 -5.71 24.06 -13.02
N CYS A 807 -5.62 22.84 -12.52
CA CYS A 807 -5.62 22.55 -11.08
C CYS A 807 -4.22 22.17 -10.59
N PRO A 808 -3.52 22.98 -9.77
CA PRO A 808 -2.08 23.12 -10.00
C PRO A 808 -1.20 22.23 -9.12
N ASN A 809 -1.68 21.72 -7.98
CA ASN A 809 -0.79 21.23 -6.93
C ASN A 809 -0.87 19.72 -6.68
N LEU A 810 -0.18 18.96 -7.53
CA LEU A 810 -0.21 17.50 -7.59
C LEU A 810 0.65 16.77 -6.55
N LYS A 811 0.27 15.52 -6.25
CA LYS A 811 1.17 14.37 -6.26
C LYS A 811 0.77 13.35 -7.32
N TRP A 812 -0.13 12.43 -7.01
CA TRP A 812 0.10 10.97 -7.08
C TRP A 812 -0.85 10.26 -8.04
N ILE A 813 -0.49 10.12 -9.32
CA ILE A 813 -1.27 9.29 -10.25
C ILE A 813 -1.13 7.81 -9.83
N ARG A 814 -1.92 6.97 -10.49
CA ARG A 814 -2.31 5.54 -10.30
C ARG A 814 -3.23 5.28 -11.59
N LEU A 815 -3.86 4.16 -11.95
CA LEU A 815 -4.77 4.03 -13.15
C LEU A 815 -5.90 2.95 -13.01
N GLU A 816 -7.09 3.19 -12.45
CA GLU A 816 -8.01 2.11 -11.99
C GLU A 816 -8.48 1.14 -13.09
N ASP A 817 -7.78 0.00 -13.18
CA ASP A 817 -7.80 -1.14 -14.12
C ASP A 817 -8.27 -0.93 -15.59
N ILE A 818 -7.48 -1.47 -16.52
CA ILE A 818 -7.18 -0.76 -17.77
C ILE A 818 -7.13 -1.63 -19.05
N ASP A 819 -7.50 -1.01 -20.16
CA ASP A 819 -6.92 -1.18 -21.50
C ASP A 819 -6.49 0.21 -22.03
N ALA A 820 -5.73 0.25 -23.12
CA ALA A 820 -5.18 1.44 -23.76
C ALA A 820 -5.99 2.74 -23.67
N ILE A 821 -7.29 2.64 -23.89
CA ILE A 821 -8.19 3.74 -24.22
C ILE A 821 -8.38 4.78 -23.09
N ALA A 822 -7.96 4.55 -21.84
CA ALA A 822 -7.92 5.60 -20.78
C ALA A 822 -6.55 6.04 -20.31
N VAL A 823 -5.54 5.22 -20.58
CA VAL A 823 -4.18 5.73 -20.65
C VAL A 823 -4.09 6.81 -21.73
N ALA A 824 -4.96 6.75 -22.77
CA ALA A 824 -5.15 7.75 -23.81
C ALA A 824 -6.46 8.60 -23.77
N SER A 825 -7.42 8.37 -22.87
CA SER A 825 -8.69 9.16 -22.82
C SER A 825 -8.47 10.65 -22.60
N LEU A 826 -7.32 11.05 -22.03
CA LEU A 826 -6.99 12.44 -21.71
C LEU A 826 -6.32 13.18 -22.88
N SER A 827 -6.13 12.54 -24.03
CA SER A 827 -5.05 12.94 -24.94
C SER A 827 -5.27 14.18 -25.81
N VAL A 828 -6.53 14.55 -26.06
CA VAL A 828 -6.98 15.89 -26.51
C VAL A 828 -6.36 17.01 -25.69
N ALA A 829 -6.03 16.71 -24.43
CA ALA A 829 -5.36 17.59 -23.51
C ALA A 829 -3.89 17.21 -23.30
N MET A 830 -3.10 16.85 -24.34
CA MET A 830 -1.61 16.74 -24.26
C MET A 830 -0.83 17.82 -25.04
N GLY A 831 0.36 18.26 -24.57
CA GLY A 831 1.11 19.39 -25.13
C GLY A 831 1.96 20.26 -24.15
N LEU A 832 1.35 21.12 -23.30
CA LEU A 832 1.99 21.95 -22.26
C LEU A 832 1.09 22.27 -21.01
N SER A 833 1.19 21.55 -19.86
CA SER A 833 0.50 21.89 -18.57
C SER A 833 1.10 21.33 -17.25
N CYS A 834 0.83 20.20 -16.58
CA CYS A 834 1.12 19.97 -15.12
C CYS A 834 2.56 19.81 -14.40
N PRO A 835 3.71 20.55 -14.50
CA PRO A 835 5.10 20.05 -14.28
C PRO A 835 5.61 19.80 -12.85
N LYS A 836 4.75 19.43 -11.92
CA LYS A 836 5.14 19.03 -10.56
C LYS A 836 4.41 17.75 -10.14
N LEU A 837 4.13 16.91 -11.13
CA LEU A 837 3.18 15.81 -11.13
C LEU A 837 3.94 14.49 -11.21
N SER A 838 3.54 13.47 -10.43
CA SER A 838 4.28 12.20 -10.36
C SER A 838 3.42 11.03 -9.88
N HIS A 839 4.09 9.90 -9.73
CA HIS A 839 3.67 8.68 -9.07
C HIS A 839 2.63 7.84 -9.79
N LEU A 840 2.67 6.54 -9.55
CA LEU A 840 1.69 5.59 -10.06
C LEU A 840 1.61 4.33 -9.19
N ASP A 841 0.40 3.87 -8.86
CA ASP A 841 0.11 2.46 -8.58
C ASP A 841 -0.68 1.78 -9.70
N TRP A 842 -0.48 0.47 -9.87
CA TRP A 842 -0.92 -0.29 -11.04
C TRP A 842 -1.17 -1.76 -10.67
N LYS A 843 -2.39 -2.25 -10.94
CA LYS A 843 -2.92 -3.55 -10.50
C LYS A 843 -4.08 -4.06 -11.39
N GLY A 844 -3.83 -4.57 -12.61
CA GLY A 844 -4.92 -5.08 -13.46
C GLY A 844 -4.47 -5.90 -14.70
N PRO A 845 -5.30 -6.86 -15.22
CA PRO A 845 -5.06 -7.72 -16.42
C PRO A 845 -4.75 -7.04 -17.79
N PRO A 846 -4.42 -7.78 -18.89
CA PRO A 846 -3.50 -7.25 -19.91
C PRO A 846 -4.01 -7.05 -21.37
N VAL A 847 -4.46 -5.83 -21.76
CA VAL A 847 -4.72 -5.40 -23.17
C VAL A 847 -4.12 -4.00 -23.49
N GLY A 848 -3.57 -3.75 -24.70
CA GLY A 848 -3.05 -2.41 -25.13
C GLY A 848 -1.82 -2.37 -26.11
N GLN A 849 -0.94 -1.32 -26.13
CA GLN A 849 0.13 -1.07 -27.17
C GLN A 849 1.43 -0.31 -26.74
N ASP A 850 2.60 -0.58 -27.35
CA ASP A 850 3.95 -0.01 -27.02
C ASP A 850 4.16 1.50 -27.23
N ARG A 851 3.71 2.11 -28.33
CA ARG A 851 3.75 3.59 -28.50
C ARG A 851 3.04 4.24 -27.32
N ASP A 852 1.92 3.62 -27.03
CA ASP A 852 1.03 3.94 -25.95
C ASP A 852 1.55 3.31 -24.64
N ILE A 853 2.78 2.77 -24.56
CA ILE A 853 3.61 2.53 -23.35
C ILE A 853 4.86 3.49 -23.34
N ALA A 854 5.01 4.41 -24.31
CA ALA A 854 6.15 5.33 -24.44
C ALA A 854 5.93 6.78 -23.95
N ILE A 855 5.14 7.56 -24.69
CA ILE A 855 4.81 8.97 -24.42
C ILE A 855 3.87 9.24 -23.20
N LEU A 856 4.17 8.70 -22.00
CA LEU A 856 3.63 9.07 -20.64
C LEU A 856 4.46 8.46 -19.49
N LEU A 857 5.26 7.41 -19.78
CA LEU A 857 6.62 7.28 -19.19
C LEU A 857 7.50 8.50 -19.55
N SER A 858 7.11 9.25 -20.58
CA SER A 858 7.73 10.49 -21.08
C SER A 858 7.04 11.73 -20.52
N ALA A 859 7.50 12.96 -20.79
CA ALA A 859 8.81 13.35 -21.33
C ALA A 859 9.99 13.15 -20.34
N SER A 860 9.83 13.09 -19.02
CA SER A 860 8.80 13.72 -18.17
C SER A 860 8.86 15.25 -18.25
N SER A 861 8.32 16.01 -17.29
CA SER A 861 8.93 17.32 -17.03
C SER A 861 10.21 17.23 -16.22
N SER A 862 10.16 17.37 -14.90
CA SER A 862 11.31 17.90 -14.16
C SER A 862 12.36 16.82 -13.84
N GLY A 863 11.95 15.56 -13.72
CA GLY A 863 12.75 14.39 -13.27
C GLY A 863 11.82 13.17 -13.14
N TRP A 864 12.22 12.05 -12.49
CA TRP A 864 11.44 10.80 -12.59
C TRP A 864 11.79 9.69 -11.54
N LYS A 865 11.22 9.65 -10.30
CA LYS A 865 11.46 8.62 -9.22
C LYS A 865 10.22 8.01 -8.39
N GLU A 866 9.27 7.25 -8.99
CA GLU A 866 8.06 6.50 -8.50
C GLU A 866 7.43 5.59 -9.65
N ILE A 867 7.81 4.29 -9.85
CA ILE A 867 7.37 3.26 -10.88
C ILE A 867 7.52 1.78 -10.39
N SER A 868 6.51 0.92 -10.61
CA SER A 868 6.51 -0.51 -10.27
C SER A 868 5.60 -1.46 -11.13
N LEU A 869 5.30 -1.10 -12.40
CA LEU A 869 4.42 -1.82 -13.36
C LEU A 869 4.31 -3.37 -13.22
N PRO A 870 3.12 -4.00 -13.25
CA PRO A 870 3.09 -5.93 -13.35
C PRO A 870 3.49 -6.40 -14.76
N ALA A 871 3.04 -7.58 -15.17
CA ALA A 871 3.45 -8.16 -16.44
C ALA A 871 3.03 -7.39 -17.70
N LEU A 872 3.92 -6.63 -18.38
CA LEU A 872 3.67 -5.88 -19.62
C LEU A 872 3.97 -6.65 -20.91
N LYS A 873 3.06 -7.54 -21.31
CA LYS A 873 3.15 -8.39 -22.53
C LYS A 873 2.96 -7.63 -23.86
N ASN A 874 3.27 -6.32 -23.89
CA ASN A 874 3.36 -5.41 -25.05
C ASN A 874 4.36 -4.24 -24.85
N PHE A 875 5.12 -4.21 -23.75
CA PHE A 875 6.20 -3.21 -23.56
C PHE A 875 7.30 -3.47 -24.59
N GLY A 876 7.76 -2.43 -25.30
CA GLY A 876 8.74 -2.55 -26.38
C GLY A 876 9.70 -1.36 -26.45
N THR A 877 10.24 -1.13 -27.63
CA THR A 877 11.38 -0.21 -27.81
C THR A 877 11.05 1.26 -27.59
N GLN A 878 9.82 1.72 -27.86
CA GLN A 878 9.45 3.11 -27.58
C GLN A 878 9.27 3.34 -26.07
N SER A 879 8.67 2.37 -25.38
CA SER A 879 8.52 2.33 -23.93
C SER A 879 9.87 2.35 -23.23
N PHE A 880 10.74 1.46 -23.68
CA PHE A 880 12.11 1.37 -23.20
C PHE A 880 12.85 2.69 -23.43
N ALA A 881 12.86 3.23 -24.65
CA ALA A 881 13.49 4.52 -24.95
C ALA A 881 12.94 5.68 -24.09
N SER A 882 11.66 5.64 -23.73
CA SER A 882 11.01 6.65 -22.89
C SER A 882 11.41 6.54 -21.42
N LEU A 883 11.47 5.31 -20.90
CA LEU A 883 12.07 4.99 -19.59
C LEU A 883 13.53 5.50 -19.54
N MET A 884 14.31 5.18 -20.56
CA MET A 884 15.75 5.47 -20.67
C MET A 884 16.08 6.97 -20.65
N ARG A 885 15.23 7.82 -21.25
CA ARG A 885 15.39 9.30 -21.22
C ARG A 885 15.49 9.88 -19.81
N ARG A 886 14.92 9.21 -18.80
CA ARG A 886 14.86 9.68 -17.41
C ARG A 886 15.52 8.75 -16.40
N VAL A 887 15.97 7.59 -16.87
CA VAL A 887 16.64 6.57 -16.09
C VAL A 887 17.92 7.11 -15.44
N SER A 888 18.73 7.83 -16.21
CA SER A 888 20.07 8.27 -15.77
C SER A 888 20.05 9.46 -14.85
N THR A 889 19.02 10.31 -14.96
CA THR A 889 18.85 11.46 -14.07
C THR A 889 18.21 11.07 -12.75
N THR A 890 17.41 10.01 -12.75
CA THR A 890 16.34 9.89 -11.75
C THR A 890 15.72 8.49 -11.54
N LEU A 891 16.03 7.43 -12.31
CA LEU A 891 15.57 6.08 -11.90
C LEU A 891 16.24 5.72 -10.59
N GLU A 892 15.42 5.42 -9.58
CA GLU A 892 15.88 4.88 -8.31
C GLU A 892 15.24 3.53 -7.98
N VAL A 893 14.04 3.16 -8.44
CA VAL A 893 13.51 1.78 -8.33
C VAL A 893 12.65 1.45 -9.54
N LEU A 894 12.78 0.22 -10.00
CA LEU A 894 12.07 -0.30 -11.16
C LEU A 894 11.55 -1.67 -10.78
N LYS A 895 10.27 -1.75 -10.40
CA LYS A 895 9.58 -3.05 -10.33
C LYS A 895 8.85 -3.26 -11.66
N VAL A 896 9.05 -4.39 -12.31
CA VAL A 896 8.46 -4.70 -13.63
C VAL A 896 8.09 -6.16 -13.65
N GLY A 897 6.81 -6.48 -13.79
CA GLY A 897 6.42 -7.89 -13.84
C GLY A 897 6.85 -8.60 -15.12
N ASP A 898 6.92 -7.90 -16.25
CA ASP A 898 7.30 -8.51 -17.53
C ASP A 898 7.65 -7.42 -18.52
N TRP A 899 8.73 -7.65 -19.24
CA TRP A 899 9.29 -6.71 -20.21
C TRP A 899 8.81 -6.93 -21.65
N GLY A 900 7.98 -7.95 -21.90
CA GLY A 900 7.28 -8.14 -23.17
C GLY A 900 8.23 -8.33 -24.36
N HIS A 901 8.43 -7.27 -25.14
CA HIS A 901 9.19 -7.27 -26.39
C HIS A 901 10.57 -6.58 -26.32
N THR A 902 11.10 -6.24 -25.14
CA THR A 902 12.51 -5.79 -25.06
C THR A 902 13.50 -6.86 -25.53
N GLU A 903 14.61 -6.39 -26.07
CA GLU A 903 15.79 -7.19 -26.42
C GLU A 903 16.74 -7.27 -25.22
N GLU A 904 17.70 -8.19 -25.23
CA GLU A 904 18.62 -8.36 -24.09
C GLU A 904 19.60 -7.17 -23.94
N ASP A 905 19.94 -6.53 -25.05
CA ASP A 905 20.77 -5.33 -25.09
C ASP A 905 20.10 -4.12 -24.42
N ASP A 906 18.76 -4.04 -24.41
CA ASP A 906 18.00 -2.99 -23.71
C ASP A 906 18.34 -3.03 -22.20
N PHE A 907 18.26 -4.21 -21.58
CA PHE A 907 18.60 -4.38 -20.17
C PHE A 907 20.03 -3.97 -19.85
N LEU A 908 20.98 -4.26 -20.73
CA LEU A 908 22.35 -3.81 -20.54
C LEU A 908 22.46 -2.28 -20.62
N GLU A 909 21.76 -1.63 -21.55
CA GLU A 909 21.74 -0.17 -21.64
C GLU A 909 21.15 0.46 -20.37
N LEU A 910 20.08 -0.13 -19.82
CA LEU A 910 19.48 0.24 -18.54
C LEU A 910 20.50 0.19 -17.39
N LEU A 911 21.19 -0.94 -17.21
CA LEU A 911 22.21 -1.12 -16.16
C LEU A 911 23.40 -0.15 -16.33
N CYS A 912 23.78 0.19 -17.57
CA CYS A 912 24.83 1.16 -17.89
C CYS A 912 24.40 2.63 -17.71
N SER A 913 23.09 2.91 -17.66
CA SER A 913 22.57 4.28 -17.63
C SER A 913 22.01 4.70 -16.27
N ALA A 914 21.41 3.78 -15.51
CA ALA A 914 20.58 4.08 -14.34
C ALA A 914 21.37 4.37 -13.05
N ARG A 915 22.10 5.49 -13.03
CA ARG A 915 23.07 5.84 -11.97
C ARG A 915 22.53 5.94 -10.55
N ASN A 916 21.25 6.28 -10.40
CA ASN A 916 20.65 6.48 -9.08
C ASN A 916 19.84 5.25 -8.61
N LEU A 917 19.87 4.16 -9.38
CA LEU A 917 19.08 2.96 -9.14
C LEU A 917 19.48 2.29 -7.82
N ARG A 918 18.45 2.02 -7.00
CA ARG A 918 18.46 1.33 -5.71
C ARG A 918 17.83 -0.07 -5.79
N ARG A 919 16.60 -0.21 -6.30
CA ARG A 919 15.97 -1.54 -6.53
C ARG A 919 15.62 -1.82 -8.00
N ILE A 920 15.98 -3.00 -8.49
CA ILE A 920 15.35 -3.66 -9.64
C ILE A 920 14.61 -4.89 -9.12
N GLN A 921 13.32 -5.04 -9.46
CA GLN A 921 12.48 -6.19 -9.07
C GLN A 921 11.59 -6.66 -10.23
N GLY A 922 11.32 -7.97 -10.31
CA GLY A 922 10.37 -8.59 -11.23
C GLY A 922 8.90 -8.44 -10.81
N LEU A 923 8.17 -9.57 -10.84
CA LEU A 923 6.99 -9.74 -9.98
C LEU A 923 7.45 -10.00 -8.52
N GLU A 924 6.85 -11.00 -7.90
CA GLU A 924 7.13 -11.59 -6.60
C GLU A 924 7.09 -13.12 -6.80
N ASP A 925 7.68 -13.90 -5.89
CA ASP A 925 7.69 -15.37 -6.01
C ASP A 925 6.27 -15.94 -6.11
N GLY A 926 6.06 -16.93 -6.99
CA GLY A 926 4.75 -17.55 -7.18
C GLY A 926 3.77 -16.73 -8.03
N GLU A 927 4.16 -15.54 -8.51
CA GLU A 927 3.36 -14.79 -9.50
C GLU A 927 3.75 -15.12 -10.96
N PHE A 928 4.84 -15.86 -11.18
CA PHE A 928 5.40 -16.09 -12.52
C PHE A 928 4.45 -16.91 -13.42
N SER A 929 3.94 -16.27 -14.47
CA SER A 929 3.28 -16.93 -15.60
C SER A 929 4.24 -17.00 -16.77
N GLY A 930 4.65 -18.19 -17.21
CA GLY A 930 5.82 -18.38 -18.09
C GLY A 930 5.70 -17.93 -19.55
N LEU A 931 4.84 -16.95 -19.84
CA LEU A 931 5.01 -16.03 -20.96
C LEU A 931 5.76 -14.74 -20.54
N GLN A 932 6.16 -14.60 -19.28
CA GLN A 932 6.80 -13.41 -18.74
C GLN A 932 8.33 -13.43 -18.93
N LYS A 933 8.90 -12.33 -19.39
CA LYS A 933 10.34 -12.09 -19.40
C LYS A 933 10.81 -11.51 -18.07
N GLU A 934 11.71 -12.24 -17.43
CA GLU A 934 12.52 -11.75 -16.31
C GLU A 934 13.53 -10.69 -16.80
N PHE A 935 14.26 -10.06 -15.89
CA PHE A 935 15.34 -9.12 -16.22
C PHE A 935 16.57 -9.87 -16.76
N ILE A 936 16.54 -10.25 -18.04
CA ILE A 936 17.55 -11.09 -18.67
C ILE A 936 18.80 -10.26 -19.03
N VAL A 937 19.99 -10.79 -18.73
CA VAL A 937 21.28 -10.29 -19.22
C VAL A 937 22.12 -11.45 -19.77
N SER A 938 22.34 -11.49 -21.09
CA SER A 938 23.41 -12.32 -21.66
C SER A 938 24.77 -11.79 -21.21
N ALA A 939 25.45 -12.59 -20.39
CA ALA A 939 26.78 -12.25 -19.88
C ALA A 939 27.84 -12.23 -20.99
N TYR A 940 27.72 -13.14 -21.95
CA TYR A 940 28.61 -13.20 -23.11
C TYR A 940 28.36 -12.04 -24.08
N GLY A 941 27.10 -11.78 -24.45
CA GLY A 941 26.70 -10.66 -25.30
C GLY A 941 27.16 -9.32 -24.73
N ALA A 942 26.96 -9.09 -23.42
CA ALA A 942 27.40 -7.89 -22.75
C ALA A 942 28.93 -7.70 -22.77
N LEU A 943 29.73 -8.75 -22.50
CA LEU A 943 31.19 -8.67 -22.63
C LEU A 943 31.61 -8.47 -24.09
N TYR A 944 30.95 -9.12 -25.04
CA TYR A 944 31.25 -9.02 -26.46
C TYR A 944 31.02 -7.59 -26.97
N GLY A 945 29.88 -6.99 -26.62
CA GLY A 945 29.56 -5.59 -26.85
C GLY A 945 30.63 -4.66 -26.30
N TYR A 946 31.01 -4.84 -25.03
CA TYR A 946 32.04 -4.02 -24.35
C TYR A 946 33.42 -4.12 -25.01
N THR A 947 33.75 -5.27 -25.61
CA THR A 947 35.07 -5.51 -26.21
C THR A 947 35.19 -5.19 -27.69
N HIS A 948 34.10 -5.26 -28.46
CA HIS A 948 34.13 -5.12 -29.93
C HIS A 948 33.44 -3.84 -30.44
N VAL A 949 32.48 -3.28 -29.70
CA VAL A 949 31.79 -2.04 -30.09
C VAL A 949 32.47 -0.86 -29.40
N LYS A 950 33.02 0.08 -30.17
CA LYS A 950 33.60 1.34 -29.66
C LYS A 950 32.53 2.35 -29.16
N LYS A 951 31.56 1.89 -28.38
CA LYS A 951 30.64 2.74 -27.60
C LYS A 951 31.35 3.22 -26.32
N ALA A 952 30.67 4.09 -25.57
CA ALA A 952 31.15 4.57 -24.27
C ALA A 952 31.28 3.43 -23.25
N ASP A 953 31.92 3.71 -22.11
CA ASP A 953 32.10 2.79 -20.98
C ASP A 953 30.80 2.06 -20.61
N GLN A 954 30.69 0.77 -20.99
CA GLN A 954 29.56 -0.11 -20.66
C GLN A 954 29.71 -0.75 -19.26
N SER A 955 30.43 -0.07 -18.37
CA SER A 955 30.32 -0.31 -16.94
C SER A 955 28.88 -0.13 -16.51
N TRP A 956 28.33 -1.10 -15.77
CA TRP A 956 27.04 -0.90 -15.11
C TRP A 956 27.21 0.30 -14.17
N ALA A 957 26.43 1.35 -14.42
CA ALA A 957 26.56 2.63 -13.73
C ALA A 957 25.68 2.69 -12.47
N LEU A 958 24.94 1.61 -12.19
CA LEU A 958 24.38 1.28 -10.88
C LEU A 958 25.47 1.49 -9.81
N GLY A 959 25.27 2.48 -8.93
CA GLY A 959 26.27 2.88 -7.95
C GLY A 959 26.23 2.06 -6.66
N SER A 960 26.86 2.62 -5.63
CA SER A 960 26.70 2.17 -4.24
C SER A 960 25.29 2.40 -3.65
N SER A 961 24.36 2.93 -4.45
CA SER A 961 22.94 3.06 -4.12
C SER A 961 22.14 1.79 -4.36
N MET A 962 22.66 0.85 -5.16
CA MET A 962 21.92 -0.37 -5.48
C MET A 962 21.75 -1.22 -4.23
N ASP A 963 20.52 -1.48 -3.76
CA ASP A 963 20.22 -2.33 -2.60
C ASP A 963 19.42 -3.60 -2.89
N PHE A 964 18.63 -3.68 -3.96
CA PHE A 964 17.96 -4.94 -4.31
C PHE A 964 18.01 -5.15 -5.80
N LEU A 965 18.83 -6.10 -6.25
CA LEU A 965 19.00 -6.40 -7.67
C LEU A 965 18.45 -7.78 -7.98
N GLN A 966 17.31 -7.81 -8.67
CA GLN A 966 16.79 -9.02 -9.30
C GLN A 966 17.11 -8.99 -10.80
N LEU A 967 18.00 -9.87 -11.26
CA LEU A 967 18.22 -10.11 -12.69
C LEU A 967 18.62 -11.56 -12.97
N ARG A 968 18.29 -12.08 -14.14
CA ARG A 968 18.65 -13.42 -14.58
C ARG A 968 19.86 -13.32 -15.52
N ILE A 969 21.00 -13.82 -15.05
CA ILE A 969 22.21 -13.88 -15.86
C ILE A 969 22.17 -15.16 -16.67
N VAL A 970 22.22 -15.03 -18.00
CA VAL A 970 22.23 -16.14 -18.96
C VAL A 970 23.50 -16.11 -19.81
N GLU A 971 23.70 -17.15 -20.61
CA GLU A 971 24.84 -17.28 -21.54
C GLU A 971 26.22 -17.12 -20.89
N VAL A 972 26.34 -17.43 -19.59
CA VAL A 972 27.65 -17.66 -18.98
C VAL A 972 28.17 -19.00 -19.52
N PRO A 973 29.37 -19.05 -20.15
CA PRO A 973 29.94 -20.31 -20.59
C PRO A 973 30.27 -21.19 -19.38
N ARG A 974 29.63 -22.35 -19.27
CA ARG A 974 29.75 -23.28 -18.12
C ARG A 974 30.15 -24.70 -18.55
N PRO A 975 31.39 -24.90 -19.03
CA PRO A 975 31.89 -26.22 -19.45
C PRO A 975 32.03 -27.23 -18.29
N ASP A 976 31.86 -26.78 -17.03
CA ASP A 976 31.68 -27.63 -15.85
C ASP A 976 30.26 -28.22 -15.72
N VAL A 977 29.29 -27.67 -16.44
CA VAL A 977 27.89 -28.10 -16.45
C VAL A 977 27.60 -28.81 -17.78
N VAL A 978 27.93 -30.10 -17.84
CA VAL A 978 27.80 -30.94 -19.05
C VAL A 978 26.47 -31.70 -19.16
N TYR A 979 25.67 -31.74 -18.08
CA TYR A 979 24.37 -32.44 -18.05
C TYR A 979 23.33 -31.61 -17.26
N TYR A 980 22.08 -31.69 -17.68
CA TYR A 980 20.94 -31.19 -16.90
C TYR A 980 20.66 -32.08 -15.67
N ARG A 981 19.78 -31.64 -14.76
CA ARG A 981 19.37 -32.40 -13.56
C ARG A 981 18.67 -33.73 -13.89
N PHE A 982 17.99 -33.83 -15.04
CA PHE A 982 17.38 -35.07 -15.55
C PHE A 982 18.37 -35.98 -16.32
N GLY A 983 19.64 -35.59 -16.45
CA GLY A 983 20.74 -36.44 -16.93
C GLY A 983 21.07 -36.36 -18.42
N ASP A 984 20.25 -35.69 -19.23
CA ASP A 984 20.57 -35.44 -20.64
C ASP A 984 21.79 -34.50 -20.79
N SER A 985 22.52 -34.67 -21.88
CA SER A 985 23.66 -33.81 -22.22
C SER A 985 23.19 -32.39 -22.48
N MET A 986 23.89 -31.41 -21.90
CA MET A 986 23.61 -30.00 -22.17
C MET A 986 23.90 -29.69 -23.64
N VAL A 987 22.96 -29.02 -24.30
CA VAL A 987 23.21 -28.45 -25.64
C VAL A 987 23.85 -27.09 -25.41
N HIS A 988 25.10 -26.92 -25.80
CA HIS A 988 25.72 -25.60 -25.82
C HIS A 988 25.02 -24.73 -26.88
N PRO A 989 24.68 -23.46 -26.58
CA PRO A 989 24.16 -22.54 -27.59
C PRO A 989 25.05 -22.49 -28.84
N GLU A 990 24.46 -22.65 -30.03
CA GLU A 990 25.20 -22.71 -31.30
C GLU A 990 26.01 -21.43 -31.58
N ASP A 991 25.61 -20.30 -30.98
CA ASP A 991 26.25 -18.99 -31.12
C ASP A 991 27.50 -18.79 -30.23
N LEU A 992 27.79 -19.72 -29.30
CA LEU A 992 29.06 -19.69 -28.55
C LEU A 992 30.20 -20.19 -29.44
N PRO A 993 31.35 -19.48 -29.54
CA PRO A 993 32.48 -19.92 -30.36
C PRO A 993 32.96 -21.33 -29.98
N GLU A 994 33.18 -22.23 -30.95
CA GLU A 994 33.63 -23.61 -30.66
C GLU A 994 34.96 -23.65 -29.86
N ASP A 995 35.82 -22.65 -30.04
CA ASP A 995 37.08 -22.46 -29.30
C ASP A 995 36.91 -21.72 -27.93
N SER A 996 35.70 -21.65 -27.37
CA SER A 996 35.38 -20.97 -26.09
C SER A 996 35.83 -21.74 -24.84
N GLY A 997 37.11 -22.13 -24.78
CA GLY A 997 37.71 -22.77 -23.61
C GLY A 997 37.66 -21.92 -22.34
N ASP A 998 38.04 -22.50 -21.19
CA ASP A 998 37.84 -21.92 -19.83
C ASP A 998 38.29 -20.46 -19.65
N SER A 999 39.25 -19.99 -20.46
CA SER A 999 39.64 -18.58 -20.53
C SER A 999 38.47 -17.63 -20.82
N LEU A 1000 37.56 -17.98 -21.74
CA LEU A 1000 36.40 -17.15 -22.08
C LEU A 1000 35.35 -17.18 -20.96
N ARG A 1001 35.05 -18.38 -20.41
CA ARG A 1001 34.23 -18.57 -19.20
C ARG A 1001 34.65 -17.61 -18.09
N PHE A 1002 35.92 -17.66 -17.68
CA PHE A 1002 36.39 -16.84 -16.57
C PHE A 1002 36.43 -15.36 -16.93
N LYS A 1003 36.72 -15.00 -18.18
CA LYS A 1003 36.65 -13.60 -18.63
C LYS A 1003 35.23 -13.03 -18.56
N VAL A 1004 34.21 -13.81 -18.95
CA VAL A 1004 32.79 -13.44 -18.84
C VAL A 1004 32.37 -13.32 -17.38
N GLN A 1005 32.61 -14.35 -16.57
CA GLN A 1005 32.24 -14.34 -15.15
C GLN A 1005 32.92 -13.20 -14.37
N ARG A 1006 34.24 -13.02 -14.51
CA ARG A 1006 34.99 -11.94 -13.83
C ARG A 1006 34.55 -10.55 -14.29
N TRP A 1007 34.12 -10.37 -15.55
CA TRP A 1007 33.54 -9.10 -16.00
C TRP A 1007 32.22 -8.81 -15.29
N ILE A 1008 31.31 -9.79 -15.22
CA ILE A 1008 30.04 -9.65 -14.48
C ILE A 1008 30.27 -9.42 -12.98
N TYR A 1009 31.15 -10.19 -12.33
CA TYR A 1009 31.49 -9.95 -10.92
C TYR A 1009 32.14 -8.57 -10.70
N THR A 1010 32.87 -8.04 -11.68
CA THR A 1010 33.37 -6.66 -11.60
C THR A 1010 32.23 -5.64 -11.65
N GLN A 1011 31.15 -5.91 -12.40
CA GLN A 1011 29.95 -5.05 -12.39
C GLN A 1011 29.20 -5.17 -11.06
N LEU A 1012 28.87 -6.39 -10.65
CA LEU A 1012 28.17 -6.67 -9.38
C LEU A 1012 28.96 -6.16 -8.16
N GLY A 1013 30.28 -6.32 -8.12
CA GLY A 1013 31.13 -5.89 -7.01
C GLY A 1013 31.20 -4.37 -6.79
N ARG A 1014 30.79 -3.57 -7.78
CA ARG A 1014 30.63 -2.10 -7.65
C ARG A 1014 29.38 -1.71 -6.88
N LEU A 1015 28.39 -2.60 -6.78
CA LEU A 1015 27.11 -2.42 -6.11
C LEU A 1015 27.27 -2.51 -4.58
N THR A 1016 28.21 -1.77 -3.99
CA THR A 1016 28.56 -1.86 -2.56
C THR A 1016 27.41 -1.54 -1.60
N GLY A 1017 26.29 -1.02 -2.11
CA GLY A 1017 25.03 -0.84 -1.39
C GLY A 1017 24.20 -2.13 -1.19
N LEU A 1018 24.49 -3.19 -1.95
CA LEU A 1018 23.54 -4.27 -2.24
C LEU A 1018 23.13 -5.05 -0.99
N GLN A 1019 21.82 -5.26 -0.81
CA GLN A 1019 21.17 -5.84 0.35
C GLN A 1019 20.46 -7.18 0.03
N GLU A 1020 19.70 -7.31 -1.06
CA GLU A 1020 19.43 -8.62 -1.66
C GLU A 1020 19.93 -8.66 -3.13
N LEU A 1021 20.56 -9.78 -3.50
CA LEU A 1021 20.93 -10.12 -4.88
C LEU A 1021 20.15 -11.35 -5.30
N VAL A 1022 19.20 -11.19 -6.20
CA VAL A 1022 18.35 -12.28 -6.72
C VAL A 1022 18.79 -12.60 -8.15
N LEU A 1023 19.42 -13.76 -8.31
CA LEU A 1023 19.86 -14.33 -9.58
C LEU A 1023 19.05 -15.57 -9.99
N GLY A 1024 18.23 -16.06 -9.06
CA GLY A 1024 17.33 -17.20 -9.25
C GLY A 1024 16.23 -16.98 -10.27
N VAL A 1025 15.71 -18.09 -10.79
CA VAL A 1025 14.43 -18.12 -11.52
C VAL A 1025 13.31 -18.01 -10.48
N MET A 1026 12.25 -17.24 -10.76
CA MET A 1026 11.12 -17.15 -9.82
C MET A 1026 10.29 -18.44 -9.77
N ASP A 1027 9.70 -18.71 -8.60
CA ASP A 1027 8.76 -19.82 -8.43
C ASP A 1027 7.55 -19.66 -9.36
N LEU A 1028 7.21 -20.74 -10.09
CA LEU A 1028 6.07 -20.77 -11.03
C LEU A 1028 4.74 -20.56 -10.30
N ASN A 1029 3.82 -19.82 -10.92
CA ASN A 1029 2.48 -19.63 -10.39
C ASN A 1029 1.73 -20.98 -10.28
N PRO A 1030 1.21 -21.37 -9.09
CA PRO A 1030 0.48 -22.62 -8.88
C PRO A 1030 -0.73 -22.81 -9.82
N GLU A 1031 -1.33 -21.72 -10.32
CA GLU A 1031 -2.40 -21.79 -11.31
C GLU A 1031 -1.89 -22.15 -12.71
N GLU A 1032 -0.69 -21.71 -13.09
CA GLU A 1032 -0.05 -22.11 -14.36
C GLU A 1032 0.43 -23.55 -14.33
N LEU A 1033 0.94 -24.02 -13.19
CA LEU A 1033 1.20 -25.44 -12.93
C LEU A 1033 -0.09 -26.26 -13.12
N SER A 1034 -1.20 -25.80 -12.52
CA SER A 1034 -2.50 -26.44 -12.63
C SER A 1034 -3.05 -26.47 -14.07
N LYS A 1035 -2.91 -25.38 -14.84
CA LYS A 1035 -3.29 -25.34 -16.27
C LYS A 1035 -2.50 -26.35 -17.12
N ARG A 1036 -1.28 -26.70 -16.72
CA ARG A 1036 -0.42 -27.68 -17.41
C ARG A 1036 -0.56 -29.11 -16.87
N GLY A 1037 -1.47 -29.36 -15.94
CA GLY A 1037 -1.78 -30.69 -15.41
C GLY A 1037 -0.96 -31.12 -14.20
N PHE A 1038 -0.13 -30.23 -13.62
CA PHE A 1038 0.56 -30.49 -12.36
C PHE A 1038 -0.36 -30.19 -11.16
N SER A 1039 -0.11 -30.82 -10.01
CA SER A 1039 -0.83 -30.46 -8.79
C SER A 1039 -0.37 -29.09 -8.29
N LYS A 1040 -1.21 -28.38 -7.54
CA LYS A 1040 -0.78 -27.19 -6.79
C LYS A 1040 0.28 -27.52 -5.73
N ASP A 1041 0.36 -28.79 -5.32
CA ASP A 1041 1.34 -29.32 -4.35
C ASP A 1041 2.61 -29.88 -5.00
N THR A 1042 2.78 -29.74 -6.32
CA THR A 1042 4.00 -30.18 -7.02
C THR A 1042 5.18 -29.30 -6.60
N ASP A 1043 6.22 -29.88 -6.00
CA ASP A 1043 7.47 -29.18 -5.67
C ASP A 1043 8.00 -28.44 -6.92
N PRO A 1044 8.12 -27.10 -6.91
CA PRO A 1044 8.60 -26.35 -8.07
C PRO A 1044 10.04 -26.70 -8.45
N ASN A 1045 10.78 -27.35 -7.54
CA ASN A 1045 12.14 -27.84 -7.74
C ASN A 1045 12.19 -29.31 -8.20
N SER A 1046 11.05 -29.98 -8.42
CA SER A 1046 11.00 -31.37 -8.89
C SER A 1046 11.61 -31.52 -10.29
N ILE A 1047 12.29 -32.64 -10.50
CA ILE A 1047 13.04 -32.88 -11.75
C ILE A 1047 12.06 -33.32 -12.85
N GLU A 1048 10.96 -33.96 -12.45
CA GLU A 1048 9.80 -34.29 -13.27
C GLU A 1048 9.13 -33.03 -13.86
N LEU A 1049 9.04 -31.95 -13.06
CA LEU A 1049 8.49 -30.67 -13.52
C LEU A 1049 9.46 -29.97 -14.48
N GLU A 1050 10.77 -30.04 -14.23
CA GLU A 1050 11.78 -29.55 -15.16
C GLU A 1050 11.77 -30.33 -16.48
N GLU A 1051 11.85 -31.67 -16.44
CA GLU A 1051 11.84 -32.53 -17.63
C GLU A 1051 10.63 -32.25 -18.52
N ALA A 1052 9.45 -32.08 -17.92
CA ALA A 1052 8.22 -31.77 -18.63
C ALA A 1052 8.10 -30.31 -19.12
N LEU A 1053 8.92 -29.38 -18.61
CA LEU A 1053 8.89 -27.96 -18.99
C LEU A 1053 10.14 -27.48 -19.74
N TYR A 1054 11.24 -28.25 -19.77
CA TYR A 1054 12.53 -28.03 -20.43
C TYR A 1054 12.43 -27.31 -21.78
N HIS A 1055 11.53 -27.77 -22.65
CA HIS A 1055 11.34 -27.23 -24.00
C HIS A 1055 10.47 -25.95 -24.08
N VAL A 1056 9.96 -25.42 -22.97
CA VAL A 1056 8.95 -24.34 -22.94
C VAL A 1056 9.20 -23.30 -21.84
N TYR A 1057 9.42 -23.72 -20.59
CA TYR A 1057 9.88 -22.88 -19.48
C TYR A 1057 11.19 -23.49 -18.95
N PRO A 1058 12.39 -22.88 -19.13
CA PRO A 1058 13.60 -23.32 -18.46
C PRO A 1058 13.51 -22.98 -16.96
N THR A 1059 12.91 -23.89 -16.19
CA THR A 1059 12.68 -23.78 -14.74
C THR A 1059 13.96 -23.84 -13.92
N PHE A 1060 15.10 -24.12 -14.56
CA PHE A 1060 16.42 -24.07 -13.96
C PHE A 1060 17.39 -23.37 -14.90
N ASN A 1061 18.21 -22.45 -14.38
CA ASN A 1061 19.18 -21.70 -15.15
C ASN A 1061 20.57 -22.33 -15.05
N TYR A 1062 20.99 -23.03 -16.10
CA TYR A 1062 22.30 -23.68 -16.17
C TYR A 1062 23.44 -22.77 -16.65
N HIS A 1063 23.13 -21.75 -17.46
CA HIS A 1063 24.12 -20.87 -18.09
C HIS A 1063 24.33 -19.59 -17.26
N THR A 1064 24.55 -19.78 -15.96
CA THR A 1064 24.63 -18.72 -14.94
C THR A 1064 26.01 -18.66 -14.26
N LEU A 1065 26.20 -17.70 -13.36
CA LEU A 1065 27.40 -17.54 -12.55
C LEU A 1065 27.67 -18.77 -11.69
N GLU A 1066 28.95 -19.13 -11.57
CA GLU A 1066 29.40 -20.31 -10.83
C GLU A 1066 29.48 -20.07 -9.32
N PHE A 1067 29.69 -18.82 -8.90
CA PHE A 1067 29.97 -18.41 -7.53
C PHE A 1067 31.17 -19.09 -6.86
N SER A 1068 32.18 -19.55 -7.62
CA SER A 1068 33.45 -20.05 -7.07
C SER A 1068 34.53 -18.97 -6.96
N LEU A 1069 35.48 -19.12 -6.03
CA LEU A 1069 36.66 -18.25 -5.94
C LEU A 1069 37.51 -18.29 -7.22
N GLU A 1070 37.63 -19.46 -7.84
CA GLU A 1070 38.26 -19.63 -9.15
C GLU A 1070 37.59 -18.75 -10.22
N SER A 1071 36.26 -18.65 -10.20
CA SER A 1071 35.48 -17.87 -11.18
C SER A 1071 35.57 -16.35 -11.01
N GLY A 1072 36.02 -15.85 -9.85
CA GLY A 1072 36.08 -14.42 -9.55
C GLY A 1072 35.18 -13.92 -8.43
N LEU A 1073 34.64 -14.80 -7.58
CA LEU A 1073 33.81 -14.41 -6.43
C LEU A 1073 34.48 -13.34 -5.55
N GLU A 1074 35.81 -13.33 -5.45
CA GLU A 1074 36.55 -12.35 -4.64
C GLU A 1074 36.38 -10.90 -5.10
N LEU A 1075 35.97 -10.68 -6.36
CA LEU A 1075 35.64 -9.35 -6.90
C LEU A 1075 34.37 -8.77 -6.26
N LEU A 1076 33.53 -9.60 -5.64
CA LEU A 1076 32.35 -9.19 -4.87
C LEU A 1076 32.68 -8.82 -3.41
N ALA A 1077 33.96 -8.77 -3.01
CA ALA A 1077 34.36 -8.42 -1.63
C ALA A 1077 33.79 -7.08 -1.13
N GLY A 1078 33.41 -6.17 -2.04
CA GLY A 1078 32.80 -4.88 -1.74
C GLY A 1078 31.33 -4.93 -1.29
N LEU A 1079 30.62 -6.06 -1.46
CA LEU A 1079 29.19 -6.22 -1.12
C LEU A 1079 28.95 -6.39 0.40
N LYS A 1080 29.53 -5.50 1.22
CA LYS A 1080 29.48 -5.61 2.69
C LYS A 1080 28.06 -5.57 3.26
N LYS A 1081 27.13 -4.93 2.56
CA LYS A 1081 25.72 -4.76 2.98
C LYS A 1081 24.79 -5.93 2.62
N LEU A 1082 25.28 -6.97 1.93
CA LEU A 1082 24.45 -8.04 1.38
C LEU A 1082 23.85 -8.90 2.51
N LYS A 1083 22.52 -8.85 2.66
CA LYS A 1083 21.72 -9.67 3.59
C LYS A 1083 21.34 -11.00 2.96
N VAL A 1084 20.95 -10.99 1.69
CA VAL A 1084 20.41 -12.16 0.99
C VAL A 1084 21.05 -12.34 -0.38
N LEU A 1085 21.47 -13.56 -0.67
CA LEU A 1085 21.82 -14.02 -2.01
C LEU A 1085 20.81 -15.10 -2.42
N ASP A 1086 20.01 -14.85 -3.45
CA ASP A 1086 19.02 -15.79 -3.93
C ASP A 1086 19.48 -16.41 -5.25
N VAL A 1087 19.96 -17.64 -5.16
CA VAL A 1087 20.45 -18.47 -6.26
C VAL A 1087 19.56 -19.71 -6.45
N ARG A 1088 18.31 -19.69 -5.94
CA ARG A 1088 17.32 -20.74 -6.21
C ARG A 1088 17.21 -20.98 -7.71
N LEU A 1089 17.07 -22.24 -8.10
CA LEU A 1089 16.87 -22.61 -9.50
C LEU A 1089 18.03 -22.17 -10.43
N THR A 1090 19.26 -22.06 -9.92
CA THR A 1090 20.47 -21.77 -10.71
C THR A 1090 21.58 -22.79 -10.49
N ALA A 1091 22.34 -23.12 -11.53
CA ALA A 1091 23.49 -24.02 -11.43
C ALA A 1091 24.69 -23.30 -10.81
N HIS A 1092 24.92 -23.45 -9.50
CA HIS A 1092 26.06 -22.83 -8.80
C HIS A 1092 27.07 -23.86 -8.28
N ARG A 1093 28.15 -23.37 -7.68
CA ARG A 1093 29.28 -24.14 -7.10
C ARG A 1093 29.80 -23.48 -5.82
N ILE A 1094 28.89 -22.97 -4.99
CA ILE A 1094 29.17 -22.35 -3.68
C ILE A 1094 29.61 -23.44 -2.69
N GLY A 1095 30.89 -23.80 -2.68
CA GLY A 1095 31.46 -24.80 -1.77
C GLY A 1095 31.71 -24.27 -0.36
N VAL A 1096 32.36 -25.09 0.48
CA VAL A 1096 32.75 -24.68 1.85
C VAL A 1096 33.74 -23.51 1.82
N GLU A 1097 34.73 -23.54 0.92
CA GLU A 1097 35.72 -22.46 0.77
C GLU A 1097 35.05 -21.14 0.35
N GLU A 1098 34.06 -21.20 -0.54
CA GLU A 1098 33.22 -20.06 -0.89
C GLU A 1098 32.39 -19.55 0.30
N LEU A 1099 31.77 -20.43 1.09
CA LEU A 1099 30.97 -20.03 2.26
C LEU A 1099 31.81 -19.40 3.37
N ASP A 1100 32.98 -19.96 3.67
CA ASP A 1100 33.95 -19.36 4.59
C ASP A 1100 34.37 -17.97 4.10
N TRP A 1101 34.65 -17.83 2.79
CA TRP A 1101 34.99 -16.54 2.20
C TRP A 1101 33.81 -15.56 2.28
N MET A 1102 32.58 -15.99 1.99
CA MET A 1102 31.37 -15.16 2.06
C MET A 1102 31.09 -14.73 3.50
N HIS A 1103 31.27 -15.61 4.48
CA HIS A 1103 31.08 -15.28 5.90
C HIS A 1103 32.07 -14.19 6.36
N VAL A 1104 33.33 -14.28 5.95
CA VAL A 1104 34.36 -13.26 6.24
C VAL A 1104 34.13 -11.96 5.47
N ASN A 1105 33.66 -12.03 4.22
CA ASN A 1105 33.60 -10.85 3.34
C ASN A 1105 32.26 -10.15 3.27
N TRP A 1106 31.15 -10.83 3.55
CA TRP A 1106 29.79 -10.26 3.57
C TRP A 1106 29.22 -10.41 4.99
N PRO A 1107 29.67 -9.59 5.96
CA PRO A 1107 29.30 -9.74 7.38
C PRO A 1107 27.80 -9.54 7.66
N ARG A 1108 27.05 -9.00 6.69
CA ARG A 1108 25.58 -8.90 6.73
C ARG A 1108 24.84 -10.18 6.30
N LEU A 1109 25.49 -11.16 5.68
CA LEU A 1109 24.80 -12.20 4.91
C LEU A 1109 24.03 -13.15 5.83
N LYS A 1110 22.72 -12.97 5.86
CA LYS A 1110 21.76 -13.75 6.64
C LYS A 1110 21.29 -15.00 5.93
N THR A 1111 21.15 -14.96 4.61
CA THR A 1111 20.50 -16.06 3.87
C THR A 1111 21.05 -16.23 2.48
N ILE A 1112 21.43 -17.46 2.14
CA ILE A 1112 21.60 -17.87 0.74
C ILE A 1112 20.45 -18.82 0.39
N ARG A 1113 19.50 -18.36 -0.44
CA ARG A 1113 18.38 -19.19 -0.90
C ARG A 1113 18.86 -20.01 -2.11
N GLY A 1114 18.56 -21.31 -2.14
CA GLY A 1114 19.02 -22.26 -3.17
C GLY A 1114 19.97 -23.35 -2.64
N LEU A 1115 20.76 -23.06 -1.59
CA LEU A 1115 21.71 -24.04 -1.04
C LEU A 1115 21.06 -25.33 -0.52
N GLY A 1116 19.87 -25.23 0.08
CA GLY A 1116 19.18 -26.37 0.71
C GLY A 1116 18.70 -27.44 -0.27
N SER A 1117 18.50 -27.08 -1.54
CA SER A 1117 18.02 -28.00 -2.57
C SER A 1117 19.09 -29.07 -2.87
N LYS A 1118 18.70 -30.35 -2.86
CA LYS A 1118 19.59 -31.52 -3.09
C LYS A 1118 20.20 -31.58 -4.51
N ARG A 1119 19.98 -30.54 -5.33
CA ARG A 1119 19.85 -30.62 -6.79
C ARG A 1119 20.76 -29.66 -7.56
N GLU A 1120 21.30 -28.62 -6.92
CA GLU A 1120 21.66 -27.35 -7.61
C GLU A 1120 23.16 -27.16 -7.90
N TRP A 1121 23.92 -28.27 -7.90
CA TRP A 1121 25.38 -28.27 -7.91
C TRP A 1121 25.98 -28.70 -9.25
N ALA A 1122 27.03 -28.00 -9.69
CA ALA A 1122 27.74 -28.21 -10.95
C ALA A 1122 28.81 -29.33 -10.92
N GLY A 1123 29.57 -29.53 -12.01
CA GLY A 1123 30.68 -30.51 -12.08
C GLY A 1123 30.24 -31.94 -12.44
N LYS A 1124 31.00 -32.96 -12.02
CA LYS A 1124 30.72 -34.39 -12.28
C LYS A 1124 29.91 -35.03 -11.16
N ALA A 1125 29.10 -36.05 -11.47
CA ALA A 1125 28.09 -36.60 -10.55
C ALA A 1125 28.63 -37.10 -9.20
N GLU A 1126 29.75 -37.81 -9.18
CA GLU A 1126 30.31 -38.40 -7.95
C GLU A 1126 30.81 -37.34 -6.94
N PRO A 1127 31.68 -36.36 -7.32
CA PRO A 1127 32.08 -35.28 -6.40
C PRO A 1127 30.94 -34.41 -5.84
N ARG A 1128 29.81 -34.28 -6.53
CA ARG A 1128 28.71 -33.37 -6.11
C ARG A 1128 28.14 -33.73 -4.73
N LEU A 1129 27.98 -35.02 -4.43
CA LEU A 1129 27.40 -35.48 -3.17
C LEU A 1129 28.33 -35.21 -1.98
N GLU A 1130 29.64 -35.35 -2.17
CA GLU A 1130 30.64 -35.05 -1.13
C GLU A 1130 30.67 -33.55 -0.80
N VAL A 1131 30.68 -32.68 -1.83
CA VAL A 1131 30.66 -31.23 -1.63
C VAL A 1131 29.33 -30.76 -1.02
N LYS A 1132 28.18 -31.30 -1.46
CA LYS A 1132 26.87 -31.03 -0.85
C LYS A 1132 26.84 -31.44 0.62
N ALA A 1133 27.33 -32.64 0.97
CA ALA A 1133 27.40 -33.09 2.36
C ALA A 1133 28.35 -32.24 3.21
N ALA A 1134 29.48 -31.77 2.64
CA ALA A 1134 30.39 -30.87 3.33
C ALA A 1134 29.76 -29.49 3.59
N VAL A 1135 28.97 -28.95 2.65
CA VAL A 1135 28.23 -27.70 2.87
C VAL A 1135 27.04 -27.88 3.81
N ASP A 1136 26.28 -28.97 3.73
CA ASP A 1136 25.21 -29.23 4.70
C ASP A 1136 25.77 -29.38 6.13
N ALA A 1137 26.96 -29.99 6.27
CA ALA A 1137 27.70 -30.04 7.53
C ALA A 1137 28.23 -28.67 7.98
N TRP A 1138 28.71 -27.82 7.06
CA TRP A 1138 29.14 -26.45 7.37
C TRP A 1138 27.97 -25.59 7.84
N MET A 1139 26.82 -25.67 7.17
CA MET A 1139 25.59 -24.95 7.55
C MET A 1139 25.09 -25.40 8.92
N ALA A 1140 25.13 -26.71 9.21
CA ALA A 1140 24.78 -27.25 10.53
C ALA A 1140 25.79 -26.85 11.63
N ALA A 1141 27.06 -26.62 11.28
CA ALA A 1141 28.10 -26.15 12.20
C ALA A 1141 28.04 -24.64 12.48
N HIS A 1142 27.35 -23.86 11.64
CA HIS A 1142 27.17 -22.42 11.79
C HIS A 1142 25.67 -22.05 11.89
N PRO A 1143 24.96 -22.50 12.95
CA PRO A 1143 23.51 -22.32 13.10
C PRO A 1143 23.08 -20.85 13.30
N ASP A 1144 24.00 -19.96 13.67
CA ASP A 1144 23.81 -18.50 13.70
C ASP A 1144 24.53 -17.77 12.53
N GLY A 1145 25.12 -18.54 11.61
CA GLY A 1145 25.85 -18.05 10.43
C GLY A 1145 24.97 -17.95 9.18
N ILE A 1146 25.59 -18.09 8.01
CA ILE A 1146 24.91 -17.93 6.72
C ILE A 1146 23.76 -18.93 6.59
N GLY A 1147 22.54 -18.45 6.38
CA GLY A 1147 21.38 -19.29 6.07
C GLY A 1147 20.74 -20.01 7.27
N CYS A 1148 21.10 -19.60 8.49
CA CYS A 1148 20.49 -20.00 9.77
C CYS A 1148 18.95 -20.08 9.79
N TYR A 1149 18.25 -19.32 8.94
CA TYR A 1149 16.79 -19.33 8.84
C TYR A 1149 16.19 -20.53 8.07
N TYR A 1150 16.99 -21.51 7.63
CA TYR A 1150 16.48 -22.77 7.09
C TYR A 1150 15.89 -23.68 8.19
N SER A 1151 14.58 -23.60 8.40
CA SER A 1151 13.81 -24.72 8.94
C SER A 1151 12.59 -25.00 8.05
N GLU A 1152 12.41 -26.27 7.66
CA GLU A 1152 11.32 -26.69 6.78
C GLU A 1152 9.97 -26.46 7.46
N THR A 1153 9.25 -25.40 7.06
CA THR A 1153 7.82 -25.27 7.35
C THR A 1153 7.02 -25.60 6.10
N LYS A 1154 6.27 -26.70 6.16
CA LYS A 1154 5.21 -27.03 5.20
C LYS A 1154 3.96 -26.19 5.43
#